data_AF-Q6XE68-F1
#
_entry.id   AF-Q6XE68-F1
#
_cell.length_a   1.000
_cell.length_b   1.000
_cell.length_c   1.000
_cell.angle_alpha   90.00
_cell.angle_beta   90.00
_cell.angle_gamma   90.00
#
_symmetry.space_group_name_H-M   'P 1'
#
loop_
_entity.id
_entity.type
_entity.pdbx_description
1 polymer ?
#
loop_
_entity_poly.entity_id
_entity_poly.type
_entity_poly.pdbx_seq_one_letter_code
_entity_poly.pdbx_strand_id
1 'polypeptide(L)'
;MKSTTITRRIGQYAFFAAASTLLTCAVQAQNLGANLAITGPSAAADGSGFDNTKLVRDGSTSTVSVASGTSNQRVSVKWGSAVTFNTVILRESGAKVTTWSLVDNDTGTVLATGTGIGAQRVVNIASRSTKKVNLIVNATSAPGIAEFEVYNATGTASSTPASSVAPSSVPASSIPVSSSSRSSVAPSSIPASSSRSSVAPSSVPASSTPTSSKSSSSASSVVDNGTISADCIRVATNPSVNWRDTSLKTDQEIVSCLSKTLGKPVGYGENAKGGFDPNGNSKLTIITKNSSTSVEQQILTAITGEEHNWIVFDKIQFAQPHEIGMYRLGCSNPTVQSILGATEAECVNYTQWCAKNGVSSANCVTQFFNTAMNKSNNPIRNPVIGSNKTIDGRGSEAYFLFSGFAIGRDMTGTPTQTANSVILTHLNFKGAGHTEDHYCDPDMIRSTGASKDIWIHKNTFDTTGDSAFDVKVGAHNVTMSFNRLVNVKRAVLHGSSDSHTIDKQITTTMHNNAFVTTDDSYSLLGNTLRRVPLLRHGKTHMFNNVFVNYRNQILSLRVGASALMEDSVFVVNAIHQEKSTVAASLAEISANLFKDISDGSFRNDRNLLWFSDAACNLTASTQTALTATNGTVANLASNYNAASQATINSWRFAAGQDLVDYVSATAGKYGQIPYNSPLAGDRYYVLGLGKVPCQIR
;
A
#
# COMPACT_ATOMS: atom_id res chain seq x y z
N MET A 1 72.26 -5.82 -46.83
CA MET A 1 73.36 -5.62 -45.86
C MET A 1 72.77 -5.60 -44.45
N LYS A 2 73.51 -6.08 -43.42
CA LYS A 2 73.37 -5.87 -41.95
C LYS A 2 71.96 -5.63 -41.34
N SER A 3 71.51 -6.32 -40.28
CA SER A 3 72.04 -7.52 -39.60
C SER A 3 71.03 -8.14 -38.60
N THR A 4 71.12 -9.47 -38.43
CA THR A 4 71.04 -10.30 -37.19
C THR A 4 70.55 -9.70 -35.84
N THR A 5 69.93 -10.43 -34.89
CA THR A 5 70.05 -11.87 -34.52
C THR A 5 68.91 -12.38 -33.60
N ILE A 6 68.40 -13.62 -33.84
CA ILE A 6 68.29 -14.82 -32.94
C ILE A 6 67.78 -14.71 -31.47
N THR A 7 67.14 -15.70 -30.78
CA THR A 7 66.30 -16.92 -31.06
C THR A 7 65.78 -17.50 -29.70
N ARG A 8 64.74 -18.34 -29.70
CA ARG A 8 64.25 -19.18 -28.56
C ARG A 8 65.31 -20.12 -27.94
N ARG A 9 65.23 -20.36 -26.61
CA ARG A 9 64.98 -21.69 -25.93
C ARG A 9 65.08 -21.56 -24.39
N ILE A 10 64.09 -22.01 -23.60
CA ILE A 10 64.00 -23.27 -22.81
C ILE A 10 65.10 -23.46 -21.73
N GLY A 11 64.71 -23.62 -20.44
CA GLY A 11 65.52 -24.40 -19.48
C GLY A 11 65.54 -24.03 -17.98
N GLN A 12 64.53 -24.49 -17.21
CA GLN A 12 64.60 -25.04 -15.83
C GLN A 12 65.25 -24.31 -14.61
N TYR A 13 64.49 -24.38 -13.49
CA TYR A 13 64.87 -24.49 -12.06
C TYR A 13 65.97 -23.64 -11.40
N ALA A 14 65.54 -22.81 -10.43
CA ALA A 14 66.09 -22.81 -9.07
C ALA A 14 65.01 -22.35 -8.06
N PHE A 15 64.81 -23.09 -6.96
CA PHE A 15 64.03 -22.65 -5.80
C PHE A 15 64.96 -21.98 -4.79
N PHE A 16 64.50 -20.92 -4.12
CA PHE A 16 65.03 -20.51 -2.82
C PHE A 16 63.88 -20.23 -1.87
N ALA A 17 63.82 -20.98 -0.76
CA ALA A 17 62.87 -20.79 0.32
C ALA A 17 63.60 -20.28 1.55
N ALA A 18 63.12 -19.19 2.13
CA ALA A 18 63.58 -18.66 3.41
C ALA A 18 62.42 -18.77 4.42
N ALA A 19 62.43 -19.84 5.21
CA ALA A 19 61.51 -19.98 6.34
C ALA A 19 62.10 -19.31 7.58
N SER A 20 61.30 -18.53 8.30
CA SER A 20 61.64 -18.04 9.63
C SER A 20 60.38 -18.11 10.50
N THR A 21 60.52 -18.74 11.67
CA THR A 21 59.40 -19.17 12.51
C THR A 21 58.81 -18.01 13.31
N LEU A 22 57.57 -17.63 13.01
CA LEU A 22 56.77 -16.77 13.89
C LEU A 22 56.19 -17.59 15.04
N LEU A 23 56.67 -17.32 16.25
CA LEU A 23 56.19 -17.95 17.48
C LEU A 23 54.78 -17.43 17.81
N THR A 24 53.77 -18.27 17.61
CA THR A 24 52.35 -17.91 17.74
C THR A 24 51.91 -17.76 19.20
N CYS A 25 52.18 -16.59 19.78
CA CYS A 25 51.41 -16.10 20.93
C CYS A 25 49.95 -15.87 20.48
N ALA A 26 49.11 -16.88 20.61
CA ALA A 26 47.72 -16.87 20.19
C ALA A 26 46.87 -15.99 21.13
N VAL A 27 46.94 -14.67 20.94
CA VAL A 27 45.90 -13.76 21.42
C VAL A 27 44.60 -14.20 20.75
N GLN A 28 43.68 -14.78 21.52
CA GLN A 28 42.40 -15.21 20.98
C GLN A 28 41.64 -13.99 20.46
N ALA A 29 41.55 -13.88 19.13
CA ALA A 29 40.82 -12.81 18.48
C ALA A 29 39.36 -12.83 18.94
N GLN A 30 38.91 -11.72 19.51
CA GLN A 30 37.53 -11.53 19.98
C GLN A 30 36.58 -11.73 18.80
N ASN A 31 35.83 -12.84 18.81
CA ASN A 31 34.92 -13.14 17.71
C ASN A 31 33.66 -12.29 17.90
N LEU A 32 33.58 -11.21 17.12
CA LEU A 32 32.49 -10.25 17.15
C LEU A 32 31.14 -10.87 16.70
N GLY A 33 31.17 -11.93 15.89
CA GLY A 33 29.99 -12.48 15.23
C GLY A 33 29.47 -11.55 14.12
N ALA A 34 28.17 -11.65 13.82
CA ALA A 34 27.52 -10.81 12.81
C ALA A 34 27.23 -9.39 13.37
N ASN A 35 27.36 -8.36 12.52
CA ASN A 35 27.00 -7.00 12.88
C ASN A 35 25.47 -6.90 13.03
N LEU A 36 25.00 -6.87 14.28
CA LEU A 36 23.59 -6.82 14.64
C LEU A 36 22.90 -5.54 14.15
N ALA A 37 23.64 -4.45 13.87
CA ALA A 37 23.07 -3.27 13.23
C ALA A 37 22.55 -3.53 11.80
N ILE A 38 23.06 -4.60 11.16
CA ILE A 38 22.68 -5.07 9.82
C ILE A 38 21.81 -6.33 9.93
N THR A 39 22.26 -7.33 10.70
CA THR A 39 21.66 -8.69 10.74
C THR A 39 20.69 -8.93 11.90
N GLY A 40 20.50 -7.96 12.80
CA GLY A 40 19.58 -8.09 13.92
C GLY A 40 18.10 -8.17 13.47
N PRO A 41 17.20 -8.68 14.32
CA PRO A 41 15.78 -8.81 14.02
C PRO A 41 15.16 -7.45 13.65
N SER A 42 14.76 -7.30 12.39
CA SER A 42 14.28 -6.03 11.81
C SER A 42 15.23 -4.83 12.03
N ALA A 43 16.54 -5.06 11.94
CA ALA A 43 17.56 -4.05 12.19
C ALA A 43 17.38 -2.82 11.27
N ALA A 44 17.23 -1.65 11.88
CA ALA A 44 17.01 -0.36 11.23
C ALA A 44 17.82 0.73 11.93
N ALA A 45 17.85 1.92 11.33
CA ALA A 45 18.34 3.13 11.99
C ALA A 45 17.26 4.23 12.00
N ASP A 46 17.40 5.16 12.94
CA ASP A 46 16.78 6.49 12.88
C ASP A 46 17.67 7.51 13.61
N GLY A 47 17.32 8.79 13.56
CA GLY A 47 18.06 9.83 14.25
C GLY A 47 17.31 11.15 14.27
N SER A 48 17.92 12.14 14.91
CA SER A 48 17.51 13.54 14.81
C SER A 48 18.75 14.37 14.51
N GLY A 49 18.73 15.05 13.36
CA GLY A 49 19.85 15.83 12.85
C GLY A 49 20.87 15.05 12.04
N PHE A 50 20.47 14.02 11.30
CA PHE A 50 21.31 13.28 10.34
C PHE A 50 20.52 13.02 9.05
N ASP A 51 21.17 13.19 7.90
CA ASP A 51 20.57 13.21 6.55
C ASP A 51 19.97 11.87 6.09
N ASN A 52 20.75 10.79 6.12
CA ASN A 52 20.40 9.45 5.69
C ASN A 52 20.96 8.43 6.70
N THR A 53 20.34 8.43 7.88
CA THR A 53 20.71 7.56 9.01
C THR A 53 20.79 6.05 8.68
N LYS A 54 20.27 5.60 7.53
CA LYS A 54 20.43 4.20 7.09
C LYS A 54 21.88 3.83 6.76
N LEU A 55 22.72 4.80 6.38
CA LEU A 55 24.10 4.58 5.94
C LEU A 55 25.01 4.09 7.07
N VAL A 56 24.71 4.41 8.34
CA VAL A 56 25.55 3.99 9.49
C VAL A 56 25.50 2.49 9.82
N ARG A 57 24.90 1.69 8.93
CA ARG A 57 24.68 0.24 9.04
C ARG A 57 24.41 -0.33 7.64
N ASP A 58 25.16 0.14 6.65
CA ASP A 58 25.19 -0.45 5.31
C ASP A 58 26.41 -1.35 5.09
N GLY A 59 27.37 -1.33 6.03
CA GLY A 59 28.58 -2.14 6.04
C GLY A 59 29.72 -1.57 5.20
N SER A 60 29.60 -0.35 4.67
CA SER A 60 30.61 0.31 3.85
C SER A 60 31.17 1.55 4.56
N THR A 61 32.48 1.54 4.83
CA THR A 61 33.19 2.69 5.40
C THR A 61 33.39 3.85 4.42
N SER A 62 32.88 3.72 3.19
CA SER A 62 32.94 4.73 2.13
C SER A 62 31.66 5.56 2.02
N THR A 63 30.57 5.07 2.63
CA THR A 63 29.28 5.75 2.79
C THR A 63 29.26 6.47 4.14
N VAL A 64 28.53 7.59 4.22
CA VAL A 64 28.55 8.48 5.39
C VAL A 64 27.18 9.15 5.53
N SER A 65 26.58 9.10 6.72
CA SER A 65 25.49 10.00 7.08
C SER A 65 26.08 11.27 7.73
N VAL A 66 25.76 12.43 7.17
CA VAL A 66 26.23 13.73 7.64
C VAL A 66 25.20 14.36 8.57
N ALA A 67 25.67 14.93 9.68
CA ALA A 67 24.80 15.59 10.63
C ALA A 67 24.45 17.02 10.20
N SER A 68 23.25 17.47 10.58
CA SER A 68 22.72 18.82 10.25
C SER A 68 23.31 19.96 11.08
N GLY A 69 24.04 19.64 12.15
CA GLY A 69 24.57 20.60 13.12
C GLY A 69 25.74 20.04 13.93
N THR A 70 26.14 20.76 14.97
CA THR A 70 27.38 20.50 15.72
C THR A 70 27.18 20.01 17.15
N SER A 71 25.98 20.08 17.72
CA SER A 71 25.71 19.66 19.10
C SER A 71 24.51 18.74 19.21
N ASN A 72 24.60 17.75 20.11
CA ASN A 72 23.57 16.76 20.45
C ASN A 72 22.91 16.09 19.23
N GLN A 73 23.66 15.91 18.14
CA GLN A 73 23.17 15.23 16.94
C GLN A 73 23.05 13.74 17.27
N ARG A 74 21.90 13.12 16.98
CA ARG A 74 21.64 11.73 17.35
C ARG A 74 21.45 10.86 16.12
N VAL A 75 22.21 9.77 16.04
CA VAL A 75 21.93 8.63 15.14
C VAL A 75 21.82 7.37 15.98
N SER A 76 20.99 6.42 15.58
CA SER A 76 20.54 5.33 16.43
C SER A 76 20.38 4.05 15.64
N VAL A 77 20.76 2.92 16.22
CA VAL A 77 20.46 1.57 15.69
C VAL A 77 19.34 0.96 16.52
N LYS A 78 18.37 0.30 15.87
CA LYS A 78 17.18 -0.28 16.50
C LYS A 78 16.75 -1.60 15.87
N TRP A 79 15.97 -2.37 16.61
CA TRP A 79 15.52 -3.72 16.29
C TRP A 79 14.05 -3.94 16.69
N GLY A 80 13.38 -4.89 16.03
CA GLY A 80 11.97 -5.22 16.34
C GLY A 80 11.79 -5.94 17.69
N SER A 81 12.79 -6.72 18.09
CA SER A 81 12.92 -7.33 19.42
C SER A 81 14.25 -6.92 20.05
N ALA A 82 14.36 -7.04 21.38
CA ALA A 82 15.58 -6.67 22.08
C ALA A 82 16.73 -7.59 21.66
N VAL A 83 17.89 -7.01 21.33
CA VAL A 83 19.11 -7.78 21.02
C VAL A 83 20.06 -7.68 22.18
N THR A 84 20.66 -8.81 22.56
CA THR A 84 21.74 -8.83 23.55
C THR A 84 23.07 -8.53 22.85
N PHE A 85 23.82 -7.55 23.34
CA PHE A 85 25.12 -7.14 22.79
C PHE A 85 26.05 -6.62 23.90
N ASN A 86 27.35 -6.58 23.63
CA ASN A 86 28.40 -6.16 24.57
C ASN A 86 29.54 -5.35 23.91
N THR A 87 29.60 -5.29 22.58
CA THR A 87 30.60 -4.51 21.83
C THR A 87 29.90 -3.63 20.80
N VAL A 88 30.38 -2.41 20.65
CA VAL A 88 29.97 -1.45 19.61
C VAL A 88 31.23 -0.97 18.90
N ILE A 89 31.17 -0.78 17.58
CA ILE A 89 32.26 -0.14 16.83
C ILE A 89 31.68 1.07 16.10
N LEU A 90 32.28 2.23 16.36
CA LEU A 90 31.89 3.49 15.75
C LEU A 90 32.94 3.92 14.73
N ARG A 91 32.51 4.42 13.57
CA ARG A 91 33.40 4.98 12.54
C ARG A 91 32.94 6.37 12.12
N GLU A 92 33.88 7.29 12.08
CA GLU A 92 33.69 8.67 11.66
C GLU A 92 34.46 8.95 10.37
N SER A 93 33.82 9.71 9.48
CA SER A 93 34.48 10.27 8.30
C SER A 93 35.18 11.58 8.68
N GLY A 94 36.50 11.50 8.83
CA GLY A 94 37.35 12.57 9.35
C GLY A 94 37.56 12.49 10.87
N ALA A 95 37.69 13.66 11.50
CA ALA A 95 37.88 13.81 12.95
C ALA A 95 37.30 15.16 13.42
N LYS A 96 35.97 15.23 13.48
CA LYS A 96 35.17 16.41 13.85
C LYS A 96 34.48 16.24 15.20
N VAL A 97 34.07 15.02 15.56
CA VAL A 97 33.40 14.69 16.82
C VAL A 97 34.34 14.95 17.99
N THR A 98 33.94 15.86 18.88
CA THR A 98 34.67 16.22 20.09
C THR A 98 34.27 15.32 21.26
N THR A 99 32.97 15.09 21.45
CA THR A 99 32.43 14.18 22.47
C THR A 99 31.30 13.31 21.91
N TRP A 100 31.18 12.10 22.44
CA TRP A 100 30.11 11.17 22.11
C TRP A 100 29.60 10.41 23.34
N SER A 101 28.35 9.98 23.30
CA SER A 101 27.76 9.04 24.26
C SER A 101 26.92 7.98 23.57
N LEU A 102 26.99 6.75 24.08
CA LEU A 102 26.06 5.67 23.77
C LEU A 102 25.00 5.61 24.87
N VAL A 103 23.73 5.61 24.51
CA VAL A 103 22.59 5.70 25.44
C VAL A 103 21.55 4.66 25.06
N ASP A 104 21.08 3.88 26.02
CA ASP A 104 19.93 2.99 25.85
C ASP A 104 18.66 3.85 25.69
N ASN A 105 17.97 3.70 24.56
CA ASN A 105 16.82 4.54 24.22
C ASN A 105 15.64 4.35 25.17
N ASP A 106 15.44 3.14 25.68
CA ASP A 106 14.20 2.76 26.36
C ASP A 106 14.30 3.03 27.88
N THR A 107 15.52 3.23 28.39
CA THR A 107 15.77 3.56 29.81
C THR A 107 16.46 4.91 30.03
N GLY A 108 17.00 5.54 28.98
CA GLY A 108 17.84 6.74 29.09
C GLY A 108 19.23 6.49 29.69
N THR A 109 19.60 5.24 29.99
CA THR A 109 20.88 4.89 30.64
C THR A 109 22.05 5.15 29.70
N VAL A 110 23.00 5.99 30.12
CA VAL A 110 24.27 6.16 29.41
C VAL A 110 25.10 4.88 29.58
N LEU A 111 25.42 4.22 28.47
CA LEU A 111 26.13 2.94 28.41
C LEU A 111 27.65 3.14 28.29
N ALA A 112 28.08 4.20 27.60
CA ALA A 112 29.48 4.61 27.46
C ALA A 112 29.57 6.08 27.01
N THR A 113 30.72 6.71 27.24
CA THR A 113 31.06 8.07 26.77
C THR A 113 32.51 8.14 26.33
N GLY A 114 32.85 9.06 25.43
CA GLY A 114 34.24 9.33 25.09
C GLY A 114 34.47 10.60 24.29
N THR A 115 35.74 10.86 24.00
CA THR A 115 36.22 11.98 23.17
C THR A 115 36.80 11.45 21.86
N GLY A 116 36.34 11.97 20.73
CA GLY A 116 36.77 11.54 19.39
C GLY A 116 36.35 10.11 18.99
N ILE A 117 35.73 9.97 17.81
CA ILE A 117 35.47 8.67 17.19
C ILE A 117 36.62 8.34 16.22
N GLY A 118 36.80 9.14 15.16
CA GLY A 118 37.80 8.87 14.11
C GLY A 118 37.49 7.60 13.29
N ALA A 119 38.48 7.14 12.51
CA ALA A 119 38.28 6.05 11.55
C ALA A 119 37.79 4.71 12.14
N GLN A 120 38.08 4.44 13.42
CA GLN A 120 37.50 3.31 14.17
C GLN A 120 37.63 3.52 15.69
N ARG A 121 36.53 3.40 16.42
CA ARG A 121 36.49 3.34 17.88
C ARG A 121 35.73 2.10 18.33
N VAL A 122 36.45 1.13 18.91
CA VAL A 122 35.84 -0.04 19.56
C VAL A 122 35.45 0.32 20.99
N VAL A 123 34.23 -0.02 21.39
CA VAL A 123 33.65 0.28 22.70
C VAL A 123 33.08 -1.02 23.27
N ASN A 124 33.72 -1.56 24.30
CA ASN A 124 33.22 -2.71 25.06
C ASN A 124 32.40 -2.23 26.26
N ILE A 125 31.24 -2.81 26.49
CA ILE A 125 30.33 -2.51 27.60
C ILE A 125 29.88 -3.79 28.32
N ALA A 126 29.35 -3.65 29.53
CA ALA A 126 28.63 -4.76 30.17
C ALA A 126 27.41 -5.16 29.32
N SER A 127 27.17 -6.47 29.13
CA SER A 127 26.13 -6.97 28.22
C SER A 127 24.76 -6.37 28.51
N ARG A 128 24.16 -5.74 27.48
CA ARG A 128 22.81 -5.14 27.53
C ARG A 128 21.89 -5.86 26.56
N SER A 129 20.59 -5.85 26.86
CA SER A 129 19.54 -6.30 25.95
C SER A 129 18.49 -5.20 25.83
N THR A 130 18.43 -4.54 24.68
CA THR A 130 17.52 -3.41 24.41
C THR A 130 17.08 -3.41 22.94
N LYS A 131 15.98 -2.73 22.63
CA LYS A 131 15.48 -2.58 21.26
C LYS A 131 16.15 -1.44 20.50
N LYS A 132 16.84 -0.51 21.16
CA LYS A 132 17.46 0.63 20.47
C LYS A 132 18.60 1.27 21.27
N VAL A 133 19.71 1.56 20.58
CA VAL A 133 20.86 2.30 21.11
C VAL A 133 21.02 3.60 20.34
N ASN A 134 21.12 4.69 21.07
CA ASN A 134 21.37 6.03 20.56
C ASN A 134 22.87 6.36 20.67
N LEU A 135 23.48 6.80 19.58
CA LEU A 135 24.75 7.53 19.57
C LEU A 135 24.42 9.03 19.50
N ILE A 136 24.85 9.78 20.52
CA ILE A 136 24.70 11.24 20.57
C ILE A 136 26.11 11.85 20.45
N VAL A 137 26.30 12.80 19.53
CA VAL A 137 27.60 13.44 19.27
C VAL A 137 27.56 14.97 19.35
N ASN A 138 28.67 15.55 19.79
CA ASN A 138 29.03 16.96 19.61
C ASN A 138 30.32 17.04 18.79
N ALA A 139 30.53 18.12 18.04
CA ALA A 139 31.59 18.25 17.05
C ALA A 139 32.00 19.71 16.79
N THR A 140 33.17 19.92 16.19
CA THR A 140 33.66 21.25 15.76
C THR A 140 32.95 21.78 14.50
N SER A 141 32.49 20.87 13.66
CA SER A 141 31.73 21.13 12.42
C SER A 141 30.89 19.88 12.11
N ALA A 142 29.88 19.98 11.25
CA ALA A 142 28.96 18.90 10.89
C ALA A 142 29.67 17.52 10.70
N PRO A 143 29.56 16.59 11.67
CA PRO A 143 30.28 15.31 11.62
C PRO A 143 29.63 14.35 10.62
N GLY A 144 30.43 13.44 10.08
CA GLY A 144 29.95 12.33 9.26
C GLY A 144 30.17 11.02 10.00
N ILE A 145 29.11 10.25 10.25
CA ILE A 145 29.22 8.89 10.78
C ILE A 145 29.15 7.92 9.61
N ALA A 146 30.17 7.09 9.47
CA ALA A 146 30.27 6.07 8.43
C ALA A 146 29.57 4.77 8.85
N GLU A 147 29.87 4.25 10.05
CA GLU A 147 29.24 3.04 10.61
C GLU A 147 29.04 3.17 12.13
N PHE A 148 27.99 2.49 12.61
CA PHE A 148 27.63 2.26 14.01
C PHE A 148 27.30 0.77 14.13
N GLU A 149 28.36 -0.03 14.20
CA GLU A 149 28.32 -1.49 14.27
C GLU A 149 27.99 -1.97 15.69
N VAL A 150 27.22 -3.05 15.83
CA VAL A 150 26.80 -3.60 17.13
C VAL A 150 27.01 -5.11 17.16
N TYR A 151 27.62 -5.63 18.22
CA TYR A 151 28.09 -7.01 18.29
C TYR A 151 27.84 -7.66 19.65
N ASN A 152 27.48 -8.95 19.63
CA ASN A 152 27.48 -9.82 20.81
C ASN A 152 28.75 -10.69 20.79
N ALA A 153 29.87 -10.03 21.01
CA ALA A 153 31.20 -10.60 20.88
C ALA A 153 31.47 -11.66 21.96
N THR A 154 32.14 -12.75 21.58
CA THR A 154 32.49 -13.86 22.47
C THR A 154 34.00 -14.09 22.54
N GLY A 155 34.47 -14.54 23.71
CA GLY A 155 35.88 -14.60 24.08
C GLY A 155 36.27 -13.50 25.08
N THR A 156 37.44 -13.62 25.70
CA THR A 156 37.97 -12.65 26.67
C THR A 156 38.52 -11.41 25.96
N ALA A 157 37.70 -10.37 25.85
CA ALA A 157 38.13 -9.06 25.36
C ALA A 157 39.18 -8.44 26.31
N SER A 158 40.43 -8.36 25.87
CA SER A 158 41.47 -7.64 26.61
C SER A 158 41.22 -6.13 26.53
N SER A 159 40.99 -5.49 27.66
CA SER A 159 40.62 -4.07 27.73
C SER A 159 41.85 -3.16 27.78
N THR A 160 42.37 -2.77 26.61
CA THR A 160 43.31 -1.63 26.48
C THR A 160 42.85 -0.67 25.38
N PRO A 161 42.67 0.64 25.66
CA PRO A 161 42.26 1.60 24.66
C PRO A 161 43.42 1.98 23.74
N ALA A 162 43.26 1.81 22.42
CA ALA A 162 44.27 2.19 21.45
C ALA A 162 44.32 3.72 21.25
N SER A 163 45.17 4.40 22.02
CA SER A 163 45.70 5.75 21.70
C SER A 163 47.02 6.01 22.44
N SER A 164 47.99 6.59 21.72
CA SER A 164 49.26 7.18 22.18
C SER A 164 50.27 6.34 23.00
N VAL A 165 51.39 6.01 22.32
CA VAL A 165 52.80 6.03 22.83
C VAL A 165 53.20 4.97 23.90
N ALA A 166 54.48 4.61 23.91
CA ALA A 166 55.11 3.59 24.76
C ALA A 166 56.25 4.20 25.62
N PRO A 167 56.95 3.46 26.52
CA PRO A 167 56.64 2.20 27.23
C PRO A 167 56.92 2.25 28.76
N SER A 168 56.41 1.31 29.59
CA SER A 168 57.12 0.76 30.80
C SER A 168 56.46 -0.44 31.52
N SER A 169 57.20 -1.56 31.60
CA SER A 169 57.39 -2.54 32.72
C SER A 169 56.27 -3.12 33.64
N VAL A 170 56.20 -4.47 33.61
CA VAL A 170 56.01 -5.54 34.66
C VAL A 170 54.63 -5.87 35.34
N PRO A 171 54.38 -7.15 35.77
CA PRO A 171 53.01 -7.69 36.06
C PRO A 171 52.78 -8.55 37.36
N ALA A 172 51.53 -8.89 37.70
CA ALA A 172 51.15 -10.12 38.46
C ALA A 172 49.61 -10.47 38.49
N SER A 173 49.28 -11.75 38.23
CA SER A 173 48.35 -12.73 38.89
C SER A 173 47.15 -12.32 39.80
N SER A 174 46.04 -13.09 39.99
CA SER A 174 45.47 -14.31 39.34
C SER A 174 44.13 -14.82 39.94
N ILE A 175 43.21 -15.36 39.10
CA ILE A 175 42.22 -16.48 39.33
C ILE A 175 40.90 -16.24 40.15
N PRO A 176 39.74 -16.93 39.85
CA PRO A 176 38.38 -16.68 40.40
C PRO A 176 37.67 -17.92 41.04
N VAL A 177 36.31 -17.91 41.31
CA VAL A 177 35.35 -19.07 41.15
C VAL A 177 33.84 -18.81 41.50
N SER A 178 32.95 -19.16 40.55
CA SER A 178 31.56 -19.75 40.46
C SER A 178 30.37 -19.71 41.50
N SER A 179 29.14 -19.77 40.92
CA SER A 179 27.89 -20.55 41.30
C SER A 179 26.89 -20.06 42.41
N SER A 180 25.57 -20.39 42.48
CA SER A 180 24.52 -20.82 41.49
C SER A 180 23.04 -20.97 42.05
N SER A 181 22.00 -20.83 41.17
CA SER A 181 20.73 -21.63 41.05
C SER A 181 19.41 -21.53 41.93
N ARG A 182 18.23 -21.55 41.23
CA ARG A 182 16.89 -22.26 41.46
C ARG A 182 15.61 -21.66 42.18
N SER A 183 14.53 -21.47 41.38
CA SER A 183 13.15 -22.09 41.38
C SER A 183 11.92 -21.78 42.32
N SER A 184 10.81 -21.28 41.69
CA SER A 184 9.38 -21.79 41.65
C SER A 184 8.28 -21.62 42.76
N VAL A 185 6.97 -21.68 42.33
CA VAL A 185 5.67 -22.12 43.00
C VAL A 185 4.46 -21.10 43.05
N ALA A 186 3.20 -21.59 43.16
CA ALA A 186 1.83 -20.95 43.14
C ALA A 186 0.80 -21.84 43.96
N PRO A 187 -0.59 -21.85 43.88
CA PRO A 187 -1.65 -21.13 43.09
C PRO A 187 -3.04 -20.85 43.81
N SER A 188 -4.16 -20.68 43.06
CA SER A 188 -5.64 -20.81 43.43
C SER A 188 -6.39 -19.60 44.09
N SER A 189 -7.74 -19.45 44.16
CA SER A 189 -8.95 -20.34 44.04
C SER A 189 -10.30 -19.61 43.66
N ILE A 190 -11.49 -20.27 43.75
CA ILE A 190 -12.89 -19.79 43.42
C ILE A 190 -13.94 -20.41 44.40
N PRO A 191 -15.25 -19.98 44.53
CA PRO A 191 -16.36 -20.76 43.88
C PRO A 191 -17.78 -20.13 43.61
N ALA A 192 -18.48 -20.66 42.58
CA ALA A 192 -19.96 -20.87 42.43
C ALA A 192 -20.95 -19.65 42.43
N SER A 193 -22.31 -19.72 42.29
CA SER A 193 -23.31 -20.83 42.19
C SER A 193 -24.70 -20.43 41.57
N SER A 194 -25.66 -21.38 41.46
CA SER A 194 -27.16 -21.25 41.41
C SER A 194 -27.94 -21.31 40.05
N SER A 195 -29.30 -21.31 40.10
CA SER A 195 -30.18 -22.13 39.20
C SER A 195 -31.69 -21.77 39.03
N ARG A 196 -32.28 -21.98 37.82
CA ARG A 196 -33.73 -22.24 37.44
C ARG A 196 -34.74 -21.05 37.57
N SER A 197 -35.96 -21.00 36.98
CA SER A 197 -36.84 -21.98 36.26
C SER A 197 -37.77 -21.33 35.20
N SER A 198 -38.71 -22.07 34.56
CA SER A 198 -39.47 -21.70 33.33
C SER A 198 -41.02 -21.66 33.42
N VAL A 199 -41.71 -20.75 32.68
CA VAL A 199 -43.17 -20.84 32.31
C VAL A 199 -43.48 -20.14 30.96
N ALA A 200 -44.46 -20.66 30.20
CA ALA A 200 -45.22 -20.03 29.08
C ALA A 200 -46.58 -20.78 28.93
N PRO A 201 -47.56 -20.40 28.06
CA PRO A 201 -47.69 -19.26 27.14
C PRO A 201 -49.04 -18.48 27.27
N SER A 202 -49.31 -17.47 26.41
CA SER A 202 -50.57 -17.31 25.60
C SER A 202 -50.78 -15.95 24.92
N SER A 203 -51.55 -15.98 23.81
CA SER A 203 -52.34 -14.91 23.16
C SER A 203 -51.67 -13.61 22.63
N VAL A 204 -51.76 -13.47 21.30
CA VAL A 204 -51.59 -12.28 20.43
C VAL A 204 -52.71 -11.24 20.66
N PRO A 205 -52.56 -9.95 20.27
CA PRO A 205 -52.66 -9.52 18.86
C PRO A 205 -51.45 -8.68 18.37
N ALA A 206 -51.40 -8.42 17.06
CA ALA A 206 -50.23 -7.88 16.36
C ALA A 206 -50.50 -6.54 15.65
N SER A 207 -49.44 -5.73 15.48
CA SER A 207 -49.40 -4.65 14.49
C SER A 207 -47.97 -4.37 13.99
N SER A 208 -47.79 -4.46 12.67
CA SER A 208 -46.74 -3.78 11.86
C SER A 208 -45.30 -3.75 12.39
N THR A 209 -44.49 -4.75 12.01
CA THR A 209 -43.06 -4.54 11.76
C THR A 209 -42.84 -3.73 10.48
N PRO A 210 -41.79 -2.90 10.35
CA PRO A 210 -41.50 -2.18 9.12
C PRO A 210 -41.02 -3.14 8.01
N THR A 211 -41.63 -3.06 6.85
CA THR A 211 -41.34 -3.93 5.69
C THR A 211 -39.93 -3.70 5.16
N SER A 212 -39.17 -4.78 4.97
CA SER A 212 -37.90 -4.73 4.23
C SER A 212 -38.17 -4.39 2.76
N SER A 213 -37.79 -3.18 2.36
CA SER A 213 -37.91 -2.72 0.98
C SER A 213 -36.97 -3.51 0.08
N LYS A 214 -37.52 -4.48 -0.66
CA LYS A 214 -36.85 -5.07 -1.82
C LYS A 214 -36.62 -3.95 -2.84
N SER A 215 -35.39 -3.45 -2.93
CA SER A 215 -34.96 -2.54 -3.98
C SER A 215 -34.98 -3.28 -5.31
N SER A 216 -36.13 -3.26 -6.00
CA SER A 216 -36.23 -3.69 -7.38
C SER A 216 -35.23 -2.87 -8.20
N SER A 217 -34.25 -3.54 -8.81
CA SER A 217 -33.29 -2.91 -9.70
C SER A 217 -34.05 -2.32 -10.90
N SER A 218 -34.32 -1.01 -10.84
CA SER A 218 -34.91 -0.27 -11.95
C SER A 218 -33.95 -0.36 -13.13
N ALA A 219 -34.38 -1.09 -14.17
CA ALA A 219 -33.62 -1.14 -15.41
C ALA A 219 -33.51 0.29 -15.94
N SER A 220 -32.29 0.83 -16.00
CA SER A 220 -32.02 2.12 -16.63
C SER A 220 -32.63 2.11 -18.03
N SER A 221 -33.25 3.21 -18.47
CA SER A 221 -33.83 3.29 -19.81
C SER A 221 -32.70 3.36 -20.84
N VAL A 222 -32.27 2.20 -21.31
CA VAL A 222 -31.14 2.06 -22.23
C VAL A 222 -31.49 2.72 -23.56
N VAL A 223 -30.74 3.77 -23.90
CA VAL A 223 -30.83 4.45 -25.19
C VAL A 223 -30.05 3.61 -26.21
N ASP A 224 -30.74 2.88 -27.08
CA ASP A 224 -30.10 2.16 -28.18
C ASP A 224 -29.99 3.04 -29.43
N ASN A 225 -28.75 3.37 -29.81
CA ASN A 225 -28.43 4.00 -31.10
C ASN A 225 -28.37 2.97 -32.25
N GLY A 226 -29.27 1.98 -32.25
CA GLY A 226 -29.41 0.92 -33.26
C GLY A 226 -28.17 0.03 -33.48
N THR A 227 -27.20 0.04 -32.55
CA THR A 227 -25.86 -0.53 -32.76
C THR A 227 -25.55 -1.68 -31.80
N ILE A 228 -26.40 -1.91 -30.79
CA ILE A 228 -26.21 -2.94 -29.77
C ILE A 228 -27.49 -3.77 -29.68
N SER A 229 -27.41 -5.06 -29.98
CA SER A 229 -28.61 -5.92 -30.01
C SER A 229 -29.30 -5.99 -28.65
N ALA A 230 -30.63 -6.16 -28.66
CA ALA A 230 -31.42 -6.30 -27.44
C ALA A 230 -30.92 -7.46 -26.55
N ASP A 231 -30.43 -8.54 -27.15
CA ASP A 231 -29.78 -9.64 -26.45
C ASP A 231 -28.46 -9.23 -25.77
N CYS A 232 -27.66 -8.41 -26.43
CA CYS A 232 -26.44 -7.88 -25.82
C CYS A 232 -26.74 -6.93 -24.66
N ILE A 233 -27.70 -6.01 -24.82
CA ILE A 233 -28.19 -5.14 -23.74
C ILE A 233 -28.64 -6.01 -22.56
N ARG A 234 -29.48 -7.02 -22.83
CA ARG A 234 -30.02 -7.95 -21.83
C ARG A 234 -28.94 -8.74 -21.10
N VAL A 235 -27.91 -9.24 -21.79
CA VAL A 235 -26.74 -9.90 -21.14
C VAL A 235 -25.92 -8.90 -20.32
N ALA A 236 -25.77 -7.66 -20.76
CA ALA A 236 -24.96 -6.66 -20.07
C ALA A 236 -25.62 -6.05 -18.83
N THR A 237 -26.95 -5.90 -18.81
CA THR A 237 -27.67 -5.13 -17.76
C THR A 237 -28.63 -5.94 -16.88
N ASN A 238 -29.18 -7.06 -17.36
CA ASN A 238 -30.17 -7.83 -16.58
C ASN A 238 -29.46 -8.82 -15.64
N PRO A 239 -29.66 -8.78 -14.31
CA PRO A 239 -29.06 -9.74 -13.38
C PRO A 239 -29.64 -11.16 -13.54
N SER A 240 -30.89 -11.28 -13.99
CA SER A 240 -31.62 -12.56 -14.11
C SER A 240 -31.37 -13.30 -15.44
N VAL A 241 -30.44 -12.83 -16.28
CA VAL A 241 -30.08 -13.46 -17.56
C VAL A 241 -28.58 -13.74 -17.57
N ASN A 242 -28.20 -15.00 -17.46
CA ASN A 242 -26.80 -15.44 -17.35
C ASN A 242 -26.11 -15.39 -18.74
N TRP A 243 -24.79 -15.56 -18.75
CA TRP A 243 -23.95 -15.13 -19.88
C TRP A 243 -24.18 -15.86 -21.22
N ARG A 244 -24.84 -17.04 -21.23
CA ARG A 244 -25.14 -17.81 -22.46
C ARG A 244 -26.65 -18.05 -22.67
N ASP A 245 -27.50 -17.33 -21.94
CA ASP A 245 -28.96 -17.51 -21.90
C ASP A 245 -29.70 -16.80 -23.06
N THR A 246 -28.96 -16.16 -23.96
CA THR A 246 -29.49 -15.41 -25.12
C THR A 246 -29.02 -16.04 -26.44
N SER A 247 -29.24 -15.41 -27.59
CA SER A 247 -28.72 -15.89 -28.89
C SER A 247 -27.19 -15.83 -28.99
N LEU A 248 -26.50 -15.01 -28.18
CA LEU A 248 -25.04 -14.94 -28.14
C LEU A 248 -24.49 -16.25 -27.54
N LYS A 249 -23.77 -17.06 -28.33
CA LYS A 249 -23.29 -18.40 -27.90
C LYS A 249 -21.78 -18.51 -27.76
N THR A 250 -21.03 -17.91 -28.66
CA THR A 250 -19.56 -17.95 -28.66
C THR A 250 -18.96 -16.96 -27.68
N ASP A 251 -17.75 -17.24 -27.22
CA ASP A 251 -16.99 -16.36 -26.32
C ASP A 251 -16.76 -15.00 -26.98
N GLN A 252 -16.35 -14.96 -28.25
CA GLN A 252 -16.11 -13.72 -28.98
C GLN A 252 -17.38 -12.85 -29.12
N GLU A 253 -18.56 -13.42 -29.35
CA GLU A 253 -19.82 -12.67 -29.39
C GLU A 253 -20.14 -12.02 -28.03
N ILE A 254 -20.03 -12.81 -26.96
CA ILE A 254 -20.35 -12.34 -25.60
C ILE A 254 -19.31 -11.31 -25.14
N VAL A 255 -18.02 -11.52 -25.39
CA VAL A 255 -16.97 -10.56 -25.00
C VAL A 255 -17.00 -9.30 -25.87
N SER A 256 -17.31 -9.40 -27.16
CA SER A 256 -17.58 -8.24 -28.03
C SER A 256 -18.76 -7.42 -27.50
N CYS A 257 -19.84 -8.09 -27.06
CA CYS A 257 -20.95 -7.45 -26.38
C CYS A 257 -20.54 -6.77 -25.07
N LEU A 258 -19.84 -7.48 -24.18
CA LEU A 258 -19.41 -6.96 -22.87
C LEU A 258 -18.45 -5.77 -23.01
N SER A 259 -17.57 -5.79 -24.03
CA SER A 259 -16.67 -4.69 -24.40
C SER A 259 -17.42 -3.47 -24.94
N LYS A 260 -18.37 -3.66 -25.87
CA LYS A 260 -19.22 -2.57 -26.40
C LYS A 260 -20.06 -1.90 -25.31
N THR A 261 -20.67 -2.70 -24.43
CA THR A 261 -21.57 -2.21 -23.38
C THR A 261 -20.86 -1.64 -22.16
N LEU A 262 -19.62 -2.06 -21.88
CA LEU A 262 -18.75 -1.36 -20.93
C LEU A 262 -18.27 -0.01 -21.50
N GLY A 263 -18.04 0.04 -22.82
CA GLY A 263 -17.67 1.25 -23.53
C GLY A 263 -16.15 1.46 -23.60
N LYS A 264 -15.67 2.68 -23.33
CA LYS A 264 -14.25 3.05 -23.48
C LYS A 264 -13.71 3.92 -22.34
N PRO A 265 -12.46 3.69 -21.89
CA PRO A 265 -11.75 4.63 -21.04
C PRO A 265 -11.48 5.95 -21.76
N VAL A 266 -11.26 7.01 -20.97
CA VAL A 266 -10.71 8.27 -21.45
C VAL A 266 -9.48 8.65 -20.63
N GLY A 267 -8.60 9.48 -21.20
CA GLY A 267 -7.34 9.85 -20.56
C GLY A 267 -6.24 8.81 -20.76
N TYR A 268 -5.24 8.76 -19.87
CA TYR A 268 -4.01 8.00 -20.11
C TYR A 268 -4.22 6.49 -20.32
N GLY A 269 -5.28 5.88 -19.77
CA GLY A 269 -5.66 4.47 -20.00
C GLY A 269 -6.56 4.21 -21.21
N GLU A 270 -6.77 5.18 -22.10
CA GLU A 270 -7.65 5.12 -23.28
C GLU A 270 -7.45 3.92 -24.22
N ASN A 271 -6.27 3.31 -24.22
CA ASN A 271 -5.93 2.16 -25.07
C ASN A 271 -6.32 0.79 -24.48
N ALA A 272 -6.79 0.74 -23.23
CA ALA A 272 -7.11 -0.52 -22.55
C ALA A 272 -8.26 -1.28 -23.25
N LYS A 273 -8.00 -2.53 -23.67
CA LYS A 273 -9.00 -3.45 -24.25
C LYS A 273 -9.34 -4.62 -23.32
N GLY A 274 -8.49 -4.91 -22.34
CA GLY A 274 -8.64 -6.03 -21.44
C GLY A 274 -8.67 -7.36 -22.19
N GLY A 275 -9.59 -8.23 -21.80
CA GLY A 275 -9.83 -9.55 -22.40
C GLY A 275 -10.51 -9.55 -23.77
N PHE A 276 -10.72 -8.40 -24.41
CA PHE A 276 -11.32 -8.32 -25.74
C PHE A 276 -10.26 -8.18 -26.84
N ASP A 277 -10.22 -9.17 -27.73
CA ASP A 277 -9.50 -9.12 -29.01
C ASP A 277 -10.47 -8.80 -30.16
N PRO A 278 -10.26 -7.72 -30.94
CA PRO A 278 -11.05 -7.47 -32.15
C PRO A 278 -10.82 -8.51 -33.26
N ASN A 279 -9.74 -9.29 -33.25
CA ASN A 279 -9.40 -10.25 -34.31
C ASN A 279 -10.08 -11.63 -34.15
N GLY A 280 -10.81 -11.87 -33.05
CA GLY A 280 -11.62 -13.08 -32.85
C GLY A 280 -11.23 -13.97 -31.67
N ASN A 281 -10.11 -13.72 -31.02
CA ASN A 281 -9.51 -14.64 -30.05
C ASN A 281 -9.91 -14.38 -28.58
N SER A 282 -11.04 -13.70 -28.32
CA SER A 282 -11.48 -13.44 -26.94
C SER A 282 -12.07 -14.70 -26.30
N LYS A 283 -11.52 -15.10 -25.15
CA LYS A 283 -12.09 -16.13 -24.28
C LYS A 283 -13.04 -15.53 -23.24
N LEU A 284 -14.11 -16.25 -22.89
CA LEU A 284 -15.02 -15.96 -21.80
C LEU A 284 -14.88 -17.01 -20.70
N THR A 285 -14.32 -16.62 -19.55
CA THR A 285 -14.27 -17.48 -18.36
C THR A 285 -15.40 -17.10 -17.39
N ILE A 286 -16.30 -18.05 -17.10
CA ILE A 286 -17.38 -17.88 -16.13
C ILE A 286 -16.99 -18.58 -14.81
N ILE A 287 -16.80 -17.80 -13.75
CA ILE A 287 -16.50 -18.28 -12.41
C ILE A 287 -17.78 -18.81 -11.74
N THR A 288 -17.70 -20.01 -11.16
CA THR A 288 -18.84 -20.75 -10.58
C THR A 288 -18.54 -21.22 -9.15
N LYS A 289 -19.59 -21.45 -8.34
CA LYS A 289 -19.49 -22.01 -6.98
C LYS A 289 -19.62 -23.52 -6.94
N ASN A 290 -20.27 -24.13 -7.94
CA ASN A 290 -20.55 -25.57 -8.02
C ASN A 290 -19.47 -26.39 -8.78
N SER A 291 -18.23 -25.92 -8.79
CA SER A 291 -17.08 -26.60 -9.39
C SER A 291 -16.28 -27.40 -8.34
N SER A 292 -15.52 -28.40 -8.78
CA SER A 292 -14.50 -29.06 -7.95
C SER A 292 -13.30 -28.17 -7.65
N THR A 293 -13.09 -27.13 -8.45
CA THR A 293 -12.05 -26.10 -8.25
C THR A 293 -12.64 -24.92 -7.48
N SER A 294 -11.99 -24.44 -6.41
CA SER A 294 -12.45 -23.30 -5.63
C SER A 294 -12.60 -22.02 -6.46
N VAL A 295 -13.44 -21.09 -6.00
CA VAL A 295 -13.68 -19.79 -6.65
C VAL A 295 -12.37 -19.01 -6.81
N GLU A 296 -11.56 -18.95 -5.76
CA GLU A 296 -10.24 -18.33 -5.77
C GLU A 296 -9.28 -18.99 -6.79
N GLN A 297 -9.28 -20.32 -6.90
CA GLN A 297 -8.39 -21.01 -7.83
C GLN A 297 -8.85 -20.88 -9.29
N GLN A 298 -10.17 -20.87 -9.55
CA GLN A 298 -10.70 -20.53 -10.87
C GLN A 298 -10.23 -19.12 -11.30
N ILE A 299 -10.29 -18.15 -10.39
CA ILE A 299 -9.85 -16.77 -10.64
C ILE A 299 -8.33 -16.72 -10.89
N LEU A 300 -7.51 -17.35 -10.05
CA LEU A 300 -6.05 -17.39 -10.24
C LEU A 300 -5.68 -17.98 -11.61
N THR A 301 -6.31 -19.08 -12.01
CA THR A 301 -6.11 -19.70 -13.33
C THR A 301 -6.56 -18.78 -14.46
N ALA A 302 -7.66 -18.04 -14.29
CA ALA A 302 -8.22 -17.16 -15.31
C ALA A 302 -7.41 -15.87 -15.57
N ILE A 303 -6.81 -15.28 -14.52
CA ILE A 303 -6.02 -14.03 -14.62
C ILE A 303 -4.56 -14.25 -15.08
N THR A 304 -4.09 -15.49 -15.06
CA THR A 304 -2.68 -15.85 -15.37
C THR A 304 -2.44 -15.93 -16.89
N GLY A 305 -1.20 -15.68 -17.31
CA GLY A 305 -0.76 -15.74 -18.71
C GLY A 305 -1.22 -14.54 -19.53
N GLU A 306 -0.94 -14.54 -20.84
CA GLU A 306 -1.04 -13.33 -21.68
C GLU A 306 -2.22 -13.37 -22.69
N GLU A 307 -2.97 -14.47 -22.74
CA GLU A 307 -4.13 -14.66 -23.64
C GLU A 307 -5.30 -13.74 -23.35
N HIS A 308 -6.06 -13.32 -24.37
CA HIS A 308 -7.26 -12.50 -24.22
C HIS A 308 -8.38 -13.26 -23.47
N ASN A 309 -8.61 -12.90 -22.20
CA ASN A 309 -9.61 -13.55 -21.35
C ASN A 309 -10.46 -12.53 -20.59
N TRP A 310 -11.77 -12.56 -20.83
CA TRP A 310 -12.77 -11.78 -20.10
C TRP A 310 -13.42 -12.68 -19.04
N ILE A 311 -13.35 -12.26 -17.79
CA ILE A 311 -13.63 -13.09 -16.61
C ILE A 311 -14.86 -12.51 -15.92
N VAL A 312 -15.95 -13.27 -15.92
CA VAL A 312 -17.23 -12.92 -15.30
C VAL A 312 -17.60 -13.93 -14.22
N PHE A 313 -18.53 -13.58 -13.34
CA PHE A 313 -19.09 -14.47 -12.33
C PHE A 313 -20.48 -14.95 -12.76
N ASP A 314 -20.83 -16.21 -12.55
CA ASP A 314 -22.18 -16.71 -12.79
C ASP A 314 -23.21 -15.89 -12.00
N LYS A 315 -24.11 -15.19 -12.70
CA LYS A 315 -24.99 -14.21 -12.06
C LYS A 315 -25.96 -14.84 -11.07
N ILE A 316 -26.40 -16.08 -11.33
CA ILE A 316 -27.40 -16.77 -10.51
C ILE A 316 -26.74 -17.34 -9.26
N GLN A 317 -25.59 -17.99 -9.42
CA GLN A 317 -24.82 -18.53 -8.29
C GLN A 317 -24.28 -17.41 -7.40
N PHE A 318 -23.92 -16.26 -7.96
CA PHE A 318 -23.47 -15.07 -7.25
C PHE A 318 -24.57 -13.99 -7.05
N ALA A 319 -25.85 -14.35 -7.18
CA ALA A 319 -26.99 -13.44 -6.91
C ALA A 319 -27.13 -13.02 -5.44
N GLN A 320 -26.32 -13.57 -4.54
CA GLN A 320 -26.24 -13.25 -3.12
C GLN A 320 -24.77 -13.08 -2.70
N PRO A 321 -24.48 -12.18 -1.73
CA PRO A 321 -23.13 -11.82 -1.31
C PRO A 321 -22.22 -13.03 -1.08
N HIS A 322 -21.00 -12.97 -1.64
CA HIS A 322 -20.03 -14.06 -1.51
C HIS A 322 -18.61 -13.53 -1.34
N GLU A 323 -17.96 -14.00 -0.27
CA GLU A 323 -16.63 -13.59 0.14
C GLU A 323 -15.56 -14.40 -0.60
N ILE A 324 -14.79 -13.73 -1.45
CA ILE A 324 -13.63 -14.28 -2.14
C ILE A 324 -12.38 -13.83 -1.38
N GLY A 325 -11.65 -14.79 -0.84
CA GLY A 325 -10.48 -14.55 0.01
C GLY A 325 -9.24 -15.09 -0.66
N MET A 326 -8.61 -14.35 -1.58
CA MET A 326 -7.49 -14.86 -2.39
C MET A 326 -6.30 -15.38 -1.55
N TYR A 327 -6.17 -14.92 -0.31
CA TYR A 327 -5.22 -15.44 0.69
C TYR A 327 -5.38 -16.95 0.98
N ARG A 328 -6.58 -17.52 0.78
CA ARG A 328 -6.90 -18.95 0.98
C ARG A 328 -6.01 -19.88 0.17
N LEU A 329 -5.57 -19.44 -1.01
CA LEU A 329 -4.65 -20.18 -1.88
C LEU A 329 -3.26 -20.38 -1.23
N GLY A 330 -2.94 -19.64 -0.17
CA GLY A 330 -1.73 -19.84 0.65
C GLY A 330 -1.94 -20.65 1.93
N CYS A 331 -3.17 -21.07 2.28
CA CYS A 331 -3.44 -21.72 3.57
C CYS A 331 -2.88 -23.15 3.70
N SER A 332 -2.58 -23.82 2.59
CA SER A 332 -1.85 -25.10 2.56
C SER A 332 -0.35 -24.95 2.85
N ASN A 333 0.19 -23.72 2.87
CA ASN A 333 1.61 -23.47 3.08
C ASN A 333 2.00 -23.67 4.56
N PRO A 334 2.98 -24.54 4.89
CA PRO A 334 3.37 -24.81 6.28
C PRO A 334 3.85 -23.56 7.06
N THR A 335 4.43 -22.57 6.38
CA THR A 335 4.84 -21.30 7.00
C THR A 335 3.62 -20.46 7.40
N VAL A 336 2.55 -20.47 6.62
CA VAL A 336 1.28 -19.78 6.94
C VAL A 336 0.59 -20.46 8.13
N GLN A 337 0.50 -21.79 8.10
CA GLN A 337 -0.06 -22.60 9.19
C GLN A 337 0.71 -22.38 10.51
N SER A 338 2.05 -22.37 10.44
CA SER A 338 2.92 -22.07 11.58
C SER A 338 2.74 -20.65 12.12
N ILE A 339 2.68 -19.64 11.24
CA ILE A 339 2.45 -18.22 11.60
C ILE A 339 1.11 -18.02 12.33
N LEU A 340 0.07 -18.74 11.91
CA LEU A 340 -1.28 -18.63 12.48
C LEU A 340 -1.51 -19.58 13.66
N GLY A 341 -0.65 -20.56 13.91
CA GLY A 341 -0.94 -21.66 14.85
C GLY A 341 -2.15 -22.51 14.40
N ALA A 342 -2.33 -22.63 13.08
CA ALA A 342 -3.60 -23.01 12.46
C ALA A 342 -3.47 -24.21 11.51
N THR A 343 -4.55 -24.98 11.38
CA THR A 343 -4.72 -25.91 10.26
C THR A 343 -5.07 -25.16 8.97
N GLU A 344 -4.96 -25.82 7.81
CA GLU A 344 -5.43 -25.25 6.54
C GLU A 344 -6.91 -24.84 6.61
N ALA A 345 -7.78 -25.67 7.20
CA ALA A 345 -9.21 -25.39 7.33
C ALA A 345 -9.48 -24.15 8.21
N GLU A 346 -8.77 -24.01 9.34
CA GLU A 346 -8.86 -22.84 10.22
C GLU A 346 -8.34 -21.56 9.56
N CYS A 347 -7.34 -21.68 8.67
CA CYS A 347 -6.85 -20.56 7.86
C CYS A 347 -7.88 -20.17 6.77
N VAL A 348 -8.39 -21.16 6.01
CA VAL A 348 -9.36 -20.93 4.92
C VAL A 348 -10.66 -20.32 5.46
N ASN A 349 -11.12 -20.79 6.62
CA ASN A 349 -12.24 -20.25 7.37
C ASN A 349 -11.75 -19.59 8.67
N TYR A 350 -11.27 -18.35 8.54
CA TYR A 350 -10.76 -17.52 9.64
C TYR A 350 -11.69 -17.42 10.86
N THR A 351 -13.01 -17.61 10.70
CA THR A 351 -13.95 -17.62 11.83
C THR A 351 -13.74 -18.81 12.78
N GLN A 352 -13.27 -19.96 12.27
CA GLN A 352 -12.87 -21.11 13.09
C GLN A 352 -11.57 -20.81 13.86
N TRP A 353 -10.60 -20.14 13.22
CA TRP A 353 -9.41 -19.64 13.90
C TRP A 353 -9.77 -18.66 15.02
N CYS A 354 -10.70 -17.72 14.78
CA CYS A 354 -11.18 -16.78 15.79
C CYS A 354 -11.81 -17.50 16.98
N ALA A 355 -12.72 -18.45 16.73
CA ALA A 355 -13.37 -19.24 17.78
C ALA A 355 -12.35 -20.02 18.64
N LYS A 356 -11.38 -20.69 17.99
CA LYS A 356 -10.27 -21.40 18.65
C LYS A 356 -9.41 -20.50 19.52
N ASN A 357 -9.20 -19.25 19.11
CA ASN A 357 -8.37 -18.27 19.82
C ASN A 357 -9.17 -17.31 20.73
N GLY A 358 -10.46 -17.59 20.98
CA GLY A 358 -11.32 -16.78 21.87
C GLY A 358 -11.65 -15.37 21.33
N VAL A 359 -11.45 -15.12 20.03
CA VAL A 359 -11.69 -13.82 19.41
C VAL A 359 -13.17 -13.66 19.04
N SER A 360 -13.79 -12.57 19.50
CA SER A 360 -15.19 -12.25 19.20
C SER A 360 -15.43 -12.01 17.70
N SER A 361 -16.63 -12.35 17.21
CA SER A 361 -17.02 -12.17 15.81
C SER A 361 -16.79 -10.74 15.28
N ALA A 362 -17.14 -9.73 16.08
CA ALA A 362 -16.93 -8.31 15.74
C ALA A 362 -15.44 -7.92 15.55
N ASN A 363 -14.53 -8.59 16.25
CA ASN A 363 -13.08 -8.33 16.15
C ASN A 363 -12.36 -9.30 15.19
N CYS A 364 -13.04 -10.36 14.74
CA CYS A 364 -12.43 -11.52 14.09
C CYS A 364 -11.64 -11.17 12.82
N VAL A 365 -12.24 -10.36 11.93
CA VAL A 365 -11.58 -9.87 10.69
C VAL A 365 -10.29 -9.11 11.04
N THR A 366 -10.39 -8.07 11.88
CA THR A 366 -9.26 -7.22 12.27
C THR A 366 -8.15 -8.00 12.96
N GLN A 367 -8.47 -8.98 13.81
CA GLN A 367 -7.49 -9.79 14.53
C GLN A 367 -6.81 -10.82 13.60
N PHE A 368 -7.57 -11.55 12.80
CA PHE A 368 -7.01 -12.55 11.89
C PHE A 368 -6.09 -11.91 10.84
N PHE A 369 -6.56 -10.89 10.13
CA PHE A 369 -5.79 -10.26 9.07
C PHE A 369 -4.69 -9.36 9.65
N ASN A 370 -5.07 -8.28 10.36
CA ASN A 370 -4.13 -7.22 10.71
C ASN A 370 -3.19 -7.56 11.87
N THR A 371 -3.45 -8.64 12.62
CA THR A 371 -2.61 -9.08 13.76
C THR A 371 -2.00 -10.46 13.56
N ALA A 372 -2.77 -11.48 13.15
CA ALA A 372 -2.25 -12.85 12.99
C ALA A 372 -1.50 -13.04 11.66
N MET A 373 -2.13 -12.73 10.52
CA MET A 373 -1.49 -12.79 9.19
C MET A 373 -0.38 -11.73 9.00
N ASN A 374 -0.46 -10.60 9.69
CA ASN A 374 0.47 -9.47 9.55
C ASN A 374 1.88 -9.74 10.13
N LYS A 375 2.62 -10.68 9.53
CA LYS A 375 4.03 -10.99 9.84
C LYS A 375 4.91 -10.79 8.61
N SER A 376 6.13 -10.29 8.81
CA SER A 376 7.12 -10.05 7.75
C SER A 376 7.51 -11.32 6.96
N ASN A 377 7.45 -12.49 7.60
CA ASN A 377 7.75 -13.80 7.01
C ASN A 377 6.52 -14.53 6.43
N ASN A 378 5.32 -13.95 6.45
CA ASN A 378 4.15 -14.53 5.79
C ASN A 378 4.38 -14.50 4.26
N PRO A 379 4.28 -15.63 3.53
CA PRO A 379 4.48 -15.66 2.07
C PRO A 379 3.28 -15.15 1.26
N ILE A 380 2.10 -14.95 1.86
CA ILE A 380 0.88 -14.51 1.14
C ILE A 380 1.07 -13.08 0.60
N ARG A 381 0.82 -12.92 -0.70
CA ARG A 381 0.83 -11.65 -1.47
C ARG A 381 -0.35 -11.65 -2.45
N ASN A 382 -0.62 -10.53 -3.10
CA ASN A 382 -1.62 -10.44 -4.17
C ASN A 382 -1.38 -11.49 -5.27
N PRO A 383 -2.45 -12.15 -5.79
CA PRO A 383 -2.42 -12.79 -7.09
C PRO A 383 -2.04 -11.80 -8.19
N VAL A 384 -1.37 -12.28 -9.23
CA VAL A 384 -0.86 -11.45 -10.33
C VAL A 384 -1.66 -11.68 -11.60
N ILE A 385 -2.10 -10.58 -12.21
CA ILE A 385 -2.79 -10.50 -13.50
C ILE A 385 -1.74 -10.31 -14.60
N GLY A 386 -1.79 -11.14 -15.65
CA GLY A 386 -1.00 -10.99 -16.89
C GLY A 386 -1.66 -10.05 -17.91
N SER A 387 -1.10 -9.94 -19.13
CA SER A 387 -1.69 -9.09 -20.18
C SER A 387 -3.07 -9.55 -20.62
N ASN A 388 -3.85 -8.66 -21.24
CA ASN A 388 -5.10 -8.96 -21.95
C ASN A 388 -6.17 -9.62 -21.06
N LYS A 389 -6.40 -9.05 -19.87
CA LYS A 389 -7.42 -9.55 -18.92
C LYS A 389 -8.50 -8.52 -18.65
N THR A 390 -9.75 -8.95 -18.60
CA THR A 390 -10.82 -8.20 -17.93
C THR A 390 -11.34 -9.02 -16.76
N ILE A 391 -11.46 -8.41 -15.58
CA ILE A 391 -12.26 -8.95 -14.47
C ILE A 391 -13.52 -8.10 -14.36
N ASP A 392 -14.69 -8.69 -14.55
CA ASP A 392 -15.99 -8.01 -14.72
C ASP A 392 -17.03 -8.55 -13.74
N GLY A 393 -17.35 -7.75 -12.72
CA GLY A 393 -18.31 -8.09 -11.67
C GLY A 393 -19.76 -7.72 -11.96
N ARG A 394 -20.13 -7.36 -13.20
CA ARG A 394 -21.52 -7.01 -13.55
C ARG A 394 -22.48 -8.16 -13.23
N GLY A 395 -23.60 -7.85 -12.56
CA GLY A 395 -24.63 -8.83 -12.21
C GLY A 395 -24.25 -9.88 -11.15
N SER A 396 -23.22 -9.63 -10.33
CA SER A 396 -22.73 -10.56 -9.30
C SER A 396 -22.43 -9.86 -7.98
N GLU A 397 -22.82 -10.45 -6.84
CA GLU A 397 -22.53 -9.97 -5.49
C GLU A 397 -21.25 -10.57 -4.87
N ALA A 398 -20.33 -11.04 -5.73
CA ALA A 398 -18.95 -11.34 -5.33
C ALA A 398 -18.25 -10.12 -4.74
N TYR A 399 -17.54 -10.30 -3.61
CA TYR A 399 -16.62 -9.30 -3.07
C TYR A 399 -15.29 -9.93 -2.65
N PHE A 400 -14.19 -9.20 -2.86
CA PHE A 400 -12.85 -9.60 -2.45
C PHE A 400 -12.57 -9.06 -1.05
N LEU A 401 -12.25 -9.93 -0.10
CA LEU A 401 -11.87 -9.54 1.27
C LEU A 401 -10.34 -9.44 1.41
N PHE A 402 -9.91 -8.47 2.22
CA PHE A 402 -8.54 -8.21 2.69
C PHE A 402 -7.56 -7.75 1.61
N SER A 403 -7.43 -8.46 0.49
CA SER A 403 -6.44 -8.21 -0.55
C SER A 403 -7.04 -8.40 -1.95
N GLY A 404 -6.71 -7.50 -2.88
CA GLY A 404 -7.01 -7.66 -4.30
C GLY A 404 -5.79 -8.14 -5.09
N PHE A 405 -5.48 -7.46 -6.19
CA PHE A 405 -4.60 -7.95 -7.25
C PHE A 405 -3.36 -7.07 -7.49
N ALA A 406 -2.30 -7.68 -8.00
CA ALA A 406 -1.21 -6.98 -8.68
C ALA A 406 -1.30 -7.19 -10.20
N ILE A 407 -0.90 -6.19 -10.98
CA ILE A 407 -0.87 -6.20 -12.44
C ILE A 407 0.61 -6.10 -12.83
N GLY A 408 1.14 -7.19 -13.41
CA GLY A 408 2.60 -7.38 -13.53
C GLY A 408 3.31 -7.65 -12.19
N ARG A 409 4.64 -7.60 -12.22
CA ARG A 409 5.54 -7.83 -11.07
C ARG A 409 6.78 -6.94 -11.15
N ASP A 410 7.27 -6.57 -9.98
CA ASP A 410 8.58 -5.96 -9.79
C ASP A 410 9.39 -6.73 -8.74
N MET A 411 10.68 -6.41 -8.67
CA MET A 411 11.57 -6.77 -7.57
C MET A 411 12.49 -5.59 -7.29
N THR A 412 12.45 -5.06 -6.06
CA THR A 412 13.34 -3.98 -5.58
C THR A 412 13.46 -2.77 -6.53
N GLY A 413 12.35 -2.34 -7.14
CA GLY A 413 12.34 -1.19 -8.06
C GLY A 413 12.65 -1.51 -9.52
N THR A 414 12.77 -2.79 -9.89
CA THR A 414 13.01 -3.27 -11.26
C THR A 414 11.84 -4.13 -11.75
N PRO A 415 11.29 -3.93 -12.96
CA PRO A 415 10.29 -4.81 -13.55
C PRO A 415 10.76 -6.27 -13.68
N THR A 416 9.87 -7.22 -13.36
CA THR A 416 10.10 -8.67 -13.54
C THR A 416 8.97 -9.38 -14.30
N GLN A 417 7.77 -8.76 -14.39
CA GLN A 417 6.71 -9.14 -15.33
C GLN A 417 5.93 -7.88 -15.72
N THR A 418 5.71 -7.67 -17.02
CA THR A 418 4.91 -6.56 -17.54
C THR A 418 3.59 -7.11 -18.07
N ALA A 419 2.47 -6.53 -17.63
CA ALA A 419 1.13 -6.82 -18.17
C ALA A 419 0.62 -5.61 -18.98
N ASN A 420 0.06 -5.88 -20.16
CA ASN A 420 -0.49 -4.85 -21.05
C ASN A 420 -2.00 -5.04 -21.19
N SER A 421 -2.78 -3.97 -21.35
CA SER A 421 -4.22 -4.05 -21.65
C SER A 421 -5.01 -4.83 -20.58
N VAL A 422 -5.22 -4.21 -19.41
CA VAL A 422 -5.92 -4.85 -18.28
C VAL A 422 -7.09 -3.99 -17.79
N ILE A 423 -8.25 -4.61 -17.58
CA ILE A 423 -9.47 -3.95 -17.10
C ILE A 423 -9.97 -4.62 -15.82
N LEU A 424 -10.26 -3.83 -14.78
CA LEU A 424 -10.95 -4.29 -13.57
C LEU A 424 -12.22 -3.46 -13.38
N THR A 425 -13.38 -4.11 -13.42
CA THR A 425 -14.65 -3.38 -13.41
C THR A 425 -15.80 -4.04 -12.65
N HIS A 426 -16.65 -3.20 -12.04
CA HIS A 426 -17.83 -3.60 -11.26
C HIS A 426 -17.49 -4.58 -10.12
N LEU A 427 -16.26 -4.54 -9.60
CA LEU A 427 -15.80 -5.34 -8.47
C LEU A 427 -16.14 -4.66 -7.14
N ASN A 428 -16.27 -5.45 -6.08
CA ASN A 428 -16.43 -5.01 -4.71
C ASN A 428 -15.20 -5.48 -3.92
N PHE A 429 -14.46 -4.54 -3.32
CA PHE A 429 -13.28 -4.81 -2.50
C PHE A 429 -13.56 -4.35 -1.07
N LYS A 430 -13.20 -5.17 -0.08
CA LYS A 430 -13.40 -4.87 1.34
C LYS A 430 -12.09 -5.06 2.10
N GLY A 431 -11.61 -4.00 2.74
CA GLY A 431 -10.47 -4.09 3.65
C GLY A 431 -10.81 -4.88 4.92
N ALA A 432 -9.78 -5.19 5.70
CA ALA A 432 -9.93 -5.90 6.98
C ALA A 432 -9.93 -4.94 8.18
N GLY A 433 -10.41 -3.70 8.01
CA GLY A 433 -10.14 -2.60 8.92
C GLY A 433 -8.75 -1.99 8.72
N HIS A 434 -8.42 -0.95 9.48
CA HIS A 434 -7.33 -0.03 9.12
C HIS A 434 -5.97 -0.38 9.74
N THR A 435 -4.99 -0.69 8.89
CA THR A 435 -3.57 -0.77 9.27
C THR A 435 -2.73 0.23 8.45
N GLU A 436 -1.81 0.94 9.10
CA GLU A 436 -1.00 1.99 8.43
C GLU A 436 0.21 1.43 7.67
N ASP A 437 0.62 0.18 7.92
CA ASP A 437 1.55 -0.62 7.12
C ASP A 437 1.25 -2.11 7.38
N HIS A 438 1.17 -2.94 6.34
CA HIS A 438 0.82 -4.37 6.49
C HIS A 438 1.75 -5.28 5.68
N TYR A 439 2.41 -6.24 6.33
CA TYR A 439 3.54 -7.01 5.75
C TYR A 439 3.19 -7.90 4.55
N CYS A 440 1.93 -8.28 4.37
CA CYS A 440 1.46 -8.97 3.15
C CYS A 440 1.31 -8.06 1.92
N ASP A 441 1.57 -6.76 2.03
CA ASP A 441 1.31 -5.73 1.00
C ASP A 441 -0.10 -5.88 0.35
N PRO A 442 -1.20 -5.95 1.14
CA PRO A 442 -2.55 -6.24 0.66
C PRO A 442 -3.20 -5.00 0.01
N ASP A 443 -2.57 -4.50 -1.04
CA ASP A 443 -3.16 -3.56 -1.99
C ASP A 443 -4.42 -4.18 -2.62
N MET A 444 -5.43 -3.36 -2.94
CA MET A 444 -6.59 -3.84 -3.70
C MET A 444 -6.30 -3.89 -5.21
N ILE A 445 -5.61 -2.88 -5.77
CA ILE A 445 -5.08 -2.92 -7.13
C ILE A 445 -3.69 -2.28 -7.18
N ARG A 446 -2.66 -3.11 -7.42
CA ARG A 446 -1.26 -2.68 -7.59
C ARG A 446 -0.79 -2.85 -9.04
N SER A 447 -0.76 -1.77 -9.80
CA SER A 447 -0.09 -1.72 -11.10
C SER A 447 1.41 -1.60 -10.90
N THR A 448 2.20 -2.54 -11.44
CA THR A 448 3.67 -2.52 -11.27
C THR A 448 4.41 -3.11 -12.48
N GLY A 449 5.74 -3.11 -12.47
CA GLY A 449 6.56 -3.80 -13.47
C GLY A 449 6.44 -3.24 -14.89
N ALA A 450 6.38 -1.90 -15.03
CA ALA A 450 6.13 -1.18 -16.28
C ALA A 450 4.82 -1.57 -17.00
N SER A 451 3.88 -2.22 -16.31
CA SER A 451 2.56 -2.61 -16.84
C SER A 451 1.75 -1.39 -17.26
N LYS A 452 0.95 -1.53 -18.33
CA LYS A 452 0.35 -0.38 -19.00
C LYS A 452 -0.97 -0.63 -19.73
N ASP A 453 -1.60 0.47 -20.11
CA ASP A 453 -2.90 0.52 -20.79
C ASP A 453 -3.97 -0.16 -19.92
N ILE A 454 -4.16 0.40 -18.72
CA ILE A 454 -4.94 -0.18 -17.62
C ILE A 454 -6.19 0.67 -17.35
N TRP A 455 -7.36 0.06 -17.18
CA TRP A 455 -8.60 0.74 -16.80
C TRP A 455 -9.24 0.13 -15.56
N ILE A 456 -9.34 0.93 -14.50
CA ILE A 456 -9.94 0.59 -13.22
C ILE A 456 -11.26 1.36 -13.13
N HIS A 457 -12.38 0.69 -13.40
CA HIS A 457 -13.65 1.35 -13.68
C HIS A 457 -14.81 0.84 -12.84
N LYS A 458 -15.64 1.73 -12.27
CA LYS A 458 -16.91 1.34 -11.61
C LYS A 458 -16.75 0.34 -10.46
N ASN A 459 -15.62 0.33 -9.75
CA ASN A 459 -15.40 -0.54 -8.60
C ASN A 459 -15.79 0.15 -7.29
N THR A 460 -16.19 -0.63 -6.28
CA THR A 460 -16.41 -0.16 -4.90
C THR A 460 -15.30 -0.69 -3.98
N PHE A 461 -14.80 0.16 -3.09
CA PHE A 461 -13.83 -0.17 -2.03
C PHE A 461 -14.38 0.29 -0.68
N ASP A 462 -14.76 -0.62 0.21
CA ASP A 462 -15.13 -0.32 1.61
C ASP A 462 -13.96 -0.66 2.53
N THR A 463 -13.18 0.37 2.88
CA THR A 463 -11.83 0.27 3.46
C THR A 463 -10.82 -0.49 2.57
N THR A 464 -9.56 -0.56 2.97
CA THR A 464 -8.47 -1.28 2.26
C THR A 464 -7.60 -2.07 3.23
N GLY A 465 -6.80 -3.02 2.72
CA GLY A 465 -5.76 -3.68 3.50
C GLY A 465 -4.54 -2.76 3.65
N ASP A 466 -3.91 -2.42 2.52
CA ASP A 466 -2.97 -1.30 2.42
C ASP A 466 -3.61 -0.16 1.61
N SER A 467 -3.49 -0.20 0.27
CA SER A 467 -4.06 0.80 -0.64
C SER A 467 -5.30 0.35 -1.42
N ALA A 468 -5.93 1.29 -2.14
CA ALA A 468 -6.88 0.97 -3.21
C ALA A 468 -6.17 0.90 -4.58
N PHE A 469 -5.35 1.91 -4.90
CA PHE A 469 -4.74 2.12 -6.21
C PHE A 469 -3.24 2.44 -6.11
N ASP A 470 -2.39 1.43 -6.11
CA ASP A 470 -0.94 1.64 -6.14
C ASP A 470 -0.39 1.47 -7.56
N VAL A 471 0.43 2.43 -8.00
CA VAL A 471 1.08 2.47 -9.31
C VAL A 471 2.57 2.64 -9.07
N LYS A 472 3.30 1.53 -9.14
CA LYS A 472 4.69 1.38 -8.73
C LYS A 472 5.55 1.01 -9.94
N VAL A 473 6.86 1.23 -9.86
CA VAL A 473 7.90 0.70 -10.79
C VAL A 473 7.53 0.88 -12.26
N GLY A 474 7.36 2.15 -12.67
CA GLY A 474 7.16 2.56 -14.07
C GLY A 474 5.82 2.19 -14.72
N ALA A 475 4.85 1.62 -13.99
CA ALA A 475 3.53 1.32 -14.54
C ALA A 475 2.80 2.60 -15.00
N HIS A 476 2.24 2.61 -16.20
CA HIS A 476 1.82 3.84 -16.89
C HIS A 476 0.56 3.62 -17.74
N ASN A 477 0.03 4.68 -18.37
CA ASN A 477 -1.22 4.63 -19.12
C ASN A 477 -2.37 4.03 -18.30
N VAL A 478 -2.66 4.58 -17.12
CA VAL A 478 -3.70 4.09 -16.21
C VAL A 478 -4.86 5.09 -16.10
N THR A 479 -6.09 4.65 -16.38
CA THR A 479 -7.31 5.42 -16.04
C THR A 479 -8.04 4.76 -14.87
N MET A 480 -8.36 5.55 -13.85
CA MET A 480 -9.18 5.18 -12.70
C MET A 480 -10.46 6.03 -12.75
N SER A 481 -11.61 5.45 -13.07
CA SER A 481 -12.83 6.22 -13.24
C SER A 481 -14.11 5.62 -12.67
N PHE A 482 -14.99 6.50 -12.17
CA PHE A 482 -16.27 6.12 -11.57
C PHE A 482 -16.16 5.09 -10.43
N ASN A 483 -15.02 5.02 -9.74
CA ASN A 483 -14.87 4.17 -8.56
C ASN A 483 -15.43 4.89 -7.32
N ARG A 484 -15.96 4.13 -6.36
CA ARG A 484 -16.34 4.63 -5.03
C ARG A 484 -15.36 4.06 -3.99
N LEU A 485 -14.66 4.93 -3.27
CA LEU A 485 -13.72 4.57 -2.23
C LEU A 485 -14.24 5.12 -0.90
N VAL A 486 -14.64 4.26 0.01
CA VAL A 486 -15.26 4.63 1.29
C VAL A 486 -14.31 4.28 2.43
N ASN A 487 -14.01 5.27 3.28
CA ASN A 487 -13.13 5.16 4.44
C ASN A 487 -11.72 4.60 4.11
N VAL A 488 -11.23 4.86 2.88
CA VAL A 488 -9.96 4.36 2.39
C VAL A 488 -8.80 5.23 2.88
N LYS A 489 -8.05 4.73 3.87
CA LYS A 489 -7.05 5.50 4.63
C LYS A 489 -5.85 5.98 3.80
N ARG A 490 -5.34 5.12 2.92
CA ARG A 490 -4.27 5.43 1.97
C ARG A 490 -4.80 5.05 0.60
N ALA A 491 -5.34 5.99 -0.15
CA ALA A 491 -6.09 5.64 -1.35
C ALA A 491 -5.18 5.28 -2.54
N VAL A 492 -4.21 6.15 -2.85
CA VAL A 492 -3.50 6.13 -4.13
C VAL A 492 -2.01 6.50 -4.00
N LEU A 493 -1.09 5.54 -4.15
CA LEU A 493 0.36 5.80 -4.22
C LEU A 493 0.88 5.63 -5.66
N HIS A 494 1.44 6.70 -6.22
CA HIS A 494 2.19 6.69 -7.47
C HIS A 494 3.68 6.86 -7.18
N GLY A 495 4.44 5.78 -7.35
CA GLY A 495 5.88 5.72 -7.08
C GLY A 495 6.24 5.55 -5.60
N SER A 496 6.88 4.42 -5.28
CA SER A 496 7.12 3.99 -3.90
C SER A 496 8.42 4.53 -3.29
N SER A 497 9.41 4.94 -4.09
CA SER A 497 10.69 5.45 -3.62
C SER A 497 11.18 6.62 -4.46
N ASP A 498 11.80 7.61 -3.81
CA ASP A 498 12.42 8.76 -4.45
C ASP A 498 13.60 8.34 -5.36
N SER A 499 14.19 7.15 -5.12
CA SER A 499 15.23 6.54 -5.97
C SER A 499 14.73 5.84 -7.24
N HIS A 500 13.43 5.53 -7.36
CA HIS A 500 12.88 4.79 -8.50
C HIS A 500 12.68 5.71 -9.71
N THR A 501 13.77 6.11 -10.38
CA THR A 501 13.70 7.03 -11.54
C THR A 501 12.95 6.48 -12.75
N ILE A 502 12.66 5.17 -12.78
CA ILE A 502 11.72 4.54 -13.72
C ILE A 502 10.28 5.07 -13.57
N ASP A 503 9.89 5.54 -12.38
CA ASP A 503 8.56 6.08 -12.09
C ASP A 503 8.27 7.39 -12.85
N LYS A 504 9.26 7.97 -13.55
CA LYS A 504 9.06 9.04 -14.54
C LYS A 504 8.15 8.64 -15.70
N GLN A 505 7.98 7.34 -15.93
CA GLN A 505 7.04 6.80 -16.93
C GLN A 505 5.59 6.89 -16.48
N ILE A 506 5.30 6.93 -15.17
CA ILE A 506 3.93 6.87 -14.63
C ILE A 506 3.08 8.00 -15.22
N THR A 507 1.99 7.63 -15.89
CA THR A 507 0.97 8.54 -16.43
C THR A 507 -0.42 8.04 -16.06
N THR A 508 -1.15 8.81 -15.24
CA THR A 508 -2.47 8.39 -14.73
C THR A 508 -3.55 9.44 -14.82
N THR A 509 -4.78 8.99 -15.05
CA THR A 509 -6.00 9.81 -15.07
C THR A 509 -6.96 9.33 -14.00
N MET A 510 -7.40 10.22 -13.12
CA MET A 510 -8.45 9.95 -12.12
C MET A 510 -9.66 10.84 -12.42
N HIS A 511 -10.82 10.27 -12.79
CA HIS A 511 -12.01 11.09 -13.05
C HIS A 511 -13.33 10.49 -12.56
N ASN A 512 -14.24 11.37 -12.12
CA ASN A 512 -15.57 11.01 -11.63
C ASN A 512 -15.58 9.95 -10.51
N ASN A 513 -14.49 9.82 -9.75
CA ASN A 513 -14.45 8.95 -8.58
C ASN A 513 -15.06 9.65 -7.36
N ALA A 514 -15.72 8.88 -6.52
CA ALA A 514 -16.20 9.32 -5.20
C ALA A 514 -15.22 8.85 -4.12
N PHE A 515 -14.47 9.79 -3.53
CA PHE A 515 -13.64 9.56 -2.37
C PHE A 515 -14.42 9.99 -1.12
N VAL A 516 -14.79 9.05 -0.25
CA VAL A 516 -15.81 9.25 0.78
C VAL A 516 -15.25 8.94 2.17
N THR A 517 -15.36 9.90 3.08
CA THR A 517 -15.37 9.63 4.53
C THR A 517 -16.82 9.60 4.98
N THR A 518 -17.26 8.53 5.62
CA THR A 518 -18.58 8.53 6.26
C THR A 518 -18.52 9.28 7.60
N ASP A 519 -19.62 9.91 8.01
CA ASP A 519 -19.66 10.80 9.18
C ASP A 519 -19.22 10.11 10.49
N ASP A 520 -19.55 8.82 10.67
CA ASP A 520 -19.08 7.96 11.77
C ASP A 520 -17.56 7.76 11.78
N SER A 521 -16.91 7.91 10.63
CA SER A 521 -15.47 7.73 10.43
C SER A 521 -14.69 9.05 10.38
N TYR A 522 -15.34 10.23 10.36
CA TYR A 522 -14.66 11.52 10.22
C TYR A 522 -13.65 11.82 11.35
N SER A 523 -14.01 11.51 12.60
CA SER A 523 -13.12 11.71 13.75
C SER A 523 -12.01 10.66 13.82
N LEU A 524 -12.30 9.42 13.44
CA LEU A 524 -11.36 8.30 13.46
C LEU A 524 -10.31 8.40 12.34
N LEU A 525 -10.72 8.85 11.15
CA LEU A 525 -9.94 8.77 9.92
C LEU A 525 -9.59 10.13 9.31
N GLY A 526 -10.35 11.20 9.55
CA GLY A 526 -10.23 12.47 8.79
C GLY A 526 -8.86 13.14 8.81
N ASN A 527 -8.08 12.92 9.88
CA ASN A 527 -6.68 13.37 9.97
C ASN A 527 -5.67 12.50 9.18
N THR A 528 -6.13 11.38 8.62
CA THR A 528 -5.30 10.31 8.07
C THR A 528 -5.71 9.82 6.68
N LEU A 529 -6.92 10.15 6.20
CA LEU A 529 -7.33 9.87 4.83
C LEU A 529 -6.50 10.72 3.86
N ARG A 530 -5.55 10.08 3.19
CA ARG A 530 -4.50 10.76 2.44
C ARG A 530 -4.01 9.94 1.26
N ARG A 531 -3.06 10.50 0.51
CA ARG A 531 -2.56 9.97 -0.76
C ARG A 531 -3.69 9.90 -1.80
N VAL A 532 -4.13 11.06 -2.30
CA VAL A 532 -4.97 11.16 -3.52
C VAL A 532 -4.33 12.11 -4.55
N PRO A 533 -3.19 11.74 -5.15
CA PRO A 533 -2.27 10.68 -4.73
C PRO A 533 -1.16 11.16 -3.77
N LEU A 534 -0.31 10.24 -3.33
CA LEU A 534 1.12 10.56 -3.13
C LEU A 534 1.82 10.24 -4.44
N LEU A 535 2.49 11.23 -5.06
CA LEU A 535 3.12 11.08 -6.37
C LEU A 535 4.62 11.40 -6.31
N ARG A 536 5.42 10.53 -6.92
CA ARG A 536 6.85 10.71 -7.26
C ARG A 536 7.06 10.55 -8.76
N HIS A 537 7.97 11.33 -9.33
CA HIS A 537 8.51 11.29 -10.69
C HIS A 537 7.54 11.42 -11.88
N GLY A 538 6.34 10.84 -11.78
CA GLY A 538 5.38 10.74 -12.86
C GLY A 538 4.38 11.89 -12.94
N LYS A 539 3.34 11.66 -13.75
CA LYS A 539 2.30 12.62 -14.10
C LYS A 539 0.92 12.08 -13.73
N THR A 540 0.09 12.91 -13.09
CA THR A 540 -1.31 12.58 -12.84
C THR A 540 -2.24 13.72 -13.25
N HIS A 541 -3.36 13.38 -13.88
CA HIS A 541 -4.41 14.32 -14.21
C HIS A 541 -5.72 13.90 -13.53
N MET A 542 -6.26 14.79 -12.72
CA MET A 542 -7.45 14.57 -11.92
C MET A 542 -8.55 15.52 -12.39
N PHE A 543 -9.73 15.04 -12.78
CA PHE A 543 -10.84 15.95 -13.10
C PHE A 543 -12.21 15.43 -12.67
N ASN A 544 -13.10 16.35 -12.31
CA ASN A 544 -14.47 16.05 -11.89
C ASN A 544 -14.58 14.93 -10.83
N ASN A 545 -13.65 14.83 -9.87
CA ASN A 545 -13.79 13.90 -8.73
C ASN A 545 -14.57 14.57 -7.60
N VAL A 546 -15.14 13.78 -6.69
CA VAL A 546 -15.89 14.27 -5.52
C VAL A 546 -15.26 13.72 -4.25
N PHE A 547 -14.93 14.62 -3.32
CA PHE A 547 -14.27 14.34 -2.04
C PHE A 547 -15.21 14.68 -0.90
N VAL A 548 -15.81 13.67 -0.27
CA VAL A 548 -16.72 13.83 0.86
C VAL A 548 -15.95 13.72 2.17
N ASN A 549 -16.08 14.73 3.02
CA ASN A 549 -15.58 14.79 4.39
C ASN A 549 -14.02 14.72 4.52
N TYR A 550 -13.28 14.95 3.43
CA TYR A 550 -11.82 15.15 3.49
C TYR A 550 -11.49 16.53 4.06
N ARG A 551 -10.72 16.58 5.16
CA ARG A 551 -10.34 17.82 5.88
C ARG A 551 -8.83 18.06 6.03
N ASN A 552 -8.02 17.02 5.87
CA ASN A 552 -6.56 17.11 5.98
C ASN A 552 -5.91 16.91 4.60
N GLN A 553 -4.58 16.89 4.56
CA GLN A 553 -3.75 16.70 3.38
C GLN A 553 -4.20 15.50 2.51
N ILE A 554 -4.76 15.78 1.33
CA ILE A 554 -5.13 14.74 0.35
C ILE A 554 -3.90 14.38 -0.49
N LEU A 555 -3.21 15.39 -1.00
CA LEU A 555 -2.18 15.32 -2.01
C LEU A 555 -0.79 15.32 -1.35
N SER A 556 0.15 14.62 -1.93
CA SER A 556 1.56 14.65 -1.50
C SER A 556 2.44 14.57 -2.74
N LEU A 557 3.06 15.67 -3.14
CA LEU A 557 3.95 15.70 -4.30
C LEU A 557 5.40 15.63 -3.85
N ARG A 558 6.17 14.76 -4.50
CA ARG A 558 7.58 14.47 -4.23
C ARG A 558 8.40 14.58 -5.51
N VAL A 559 9.72 14.34 -5.40
CA VAL A 559 10.72 14.55 -6.44
C VAL A 559 10.20 14.28 -7.87
N GLY A 560 10.20 15.32 -8.70
CA GLY A 560 9.83 15.24 -10.12
C GLY A 560 8.35 15.03 -10.44
N ALA A 561 7.46 14.95 -9.43
CA ALA A 561 6.03 14.79 -9.64
C ALA A 561 5.39 15.97 -10.40
N SER A 562 4.37 15.67 -11.20
CA SER A 562 3.57 16.68 -11.91
C SER A 562 2.09 16.34 -11.85
N ALA A 563 1.28 17.18 -11.20
CA ALA A 563 -0.15 16.95 -11.02
C ALA A 563 -0.98 18.11 -11.56
N LEU A 564 -1.93 17.81 -12.45
CA LEU A 564 -2.99 18.72 -12.86
C LEU A 564 -4.30 18.26 -12.21
N MET A 565 -4.97 19.13 -11.46
CA MET A 565 -6.28 18.84 -10.89
C MET A 565 -7.29 19.91 -11.32
N GLU A 566 -8.42 19.48 -11.86
CA GLU A 566 -9.43 20.38 -12.46
C GLU A 566 -10.87 20.08 -12.01
N ASP A 567 -11.69 21.12 -11.85
CA ASP A 567 -13.16 21.07 -11.74
C ASP A 567 -13.73 20.00 -10.78
N SER A 568 -13.03 19.72 -9.67
CA SER A 568 -13.42 18.71 -8.68
C SER A 568 -14.03 19.36 -7.43
N VAL A 569 -14.94 18.65 -6.77
CA VAL A 569 -15.69 19.13 -5.61
C VAL A 569 -15.13 18.55 -4.32
N PHE A 570 -14.92 19.42 -3.33
CA PHE A 570 -14.72 19.06 -1.94
C PHE A 570 -15.96 19.46 -1.15
N VAL A 571 -16.49 18.55 -0.36
CA VAL A 571 -17.71 18.76 0.41
C VAL A 571 -17.56 18.16 1.80
N VAL A 572 -17.82 18.94 2.84
CA VAL A 572 -17.79 18.47 4.24
C VAL A 572 -19.17 18.66 4.85
N ASN A 573 -19.69 17.66 5.56
CA ASN A 573 -20.96 17.80 6.27
C ASN A 573 -20.81 18.85 7.39
N ALA A 574 -21.75 19.80 7.47
CA ALA A 574 -21.71 20.95 8.38
C ALA A 574 -21.68 20.58 9.87
N ILE A 575 -22.08 19.36 10.22
CA ILE A 575 -21.90 18.82 11.59
C ILE A 575 -20.42 18.75 12.01
N HIS A 576 -19.49 18.74 11.04
CA HIS A 576 -18.04 18.72 11.26
C HIS A 576 -17.39 20.11 11.18
N GLN A 577 -18.11 21.18 11.53
CA GLN A 577 -17.54 22.52 11.64
C GLN A 577 -16.59 22.60 12.86
N GLU A 578 -15.30 22.30 12.67
CA GLU A 578 -14.31 22.18 13.76
C GLU A 578 -13.85 23.51 14.40
N LYS A 579 -14.28 24.68 13.88
CA LYS A 579 -13.98 26.00 14.43
C LYS A 579 -15.24 26.76 14.84
N SER A 580 -15.07 27.78 15.66
CA SER A 580 -16.17 28.66 16.13
C SER A 580 -16.92 29.41 15.01
N THR A 581 -16.37 29.46 13.79
CA THR A 581 -17.07 29.98 12.61
C THR A 581 -16.89 29.07 11.39
N VAL A 582 -17.89 29.13 10.50
CA VAL A 582 -17.85 28.55 9.15
C VAL A 582 -16.60 28.99 8.39
N ALA A 583 -16.33 30.31 8.36
CA ALA A 583 -15.20 30.88 7.63
C ALA A 583 -13.83 30.39 8.14
N ALA A 584 -13.64 30.29 9.46
CA ALA A 584 -12.40 29.77 10.04
C ALA A 584 -12.20 28.27 9.74
N SER A 585 -13.29 27.51 9.69
CA SER A 585 -13.24 26.07 9.35
C SER A 585 -12.88 25.86 7.87
N LEU A 586 -13.53 26.60 6.95
CA LEU A 586 -13.23 26.55 5.51
C LEU A 586 -11.79 27.00 5.21
N ALA A 587 -11.29 28.02 5.90
CA ALA A 587 -9.92 28.48 5.75
C ALA A 587 -8.89 27.43 6.19
N GLU A 588 -9.12 26.75 7.32
CA GLU A 588 -8.26 25.66 7.77
C GLU A 588 -8.29 24.46 6.82
N ILE A 589 -9.48 24.02 6.38
CA ILE A 589 -9.63 22.91 5.43
C ILE A 589 -8.92 23.25 4.11
N SER A 590 -9.19 24.42 3.54
CA SER A 590 -8.57 24.90 2.29
C SER A 590 -7.03 24.91 2.38
N ALA A 591 -6.48 25.42 3.49
CA ALA A 591 -5.03 25.40 3.73
C ALA A 591 -4.48 23.97 3.93
N ASN A 592 -5.25 23.06 4.53
CA ASN A 592 -4.79 21.71 4.84
C ASN A 592 -4.79 20.75 3.63
N LEU A 593 -5.76 20.83 2.72
CA LEU A 593 -5.95 19.86 1.62
C LEU A 593 -4.69 19.69 0.75
N PHE A 594 -3.95 20.78 0.50
CA PHE A 594 -2.85 20.86 -0.48
C PHE A 594 -1.51 21.36 0.11
N LYS A 595 -1.29 21.27 1.42
CA LYS A 595 -0.07 21.80 2.08
C LYS A 595 1.25 21.09 1.74
N ASP A 596 1.21 19.91 1.11
CA ASP A 596 2.37 19.03 0.92
C ASP A 596 2.74 18.88 -0.57
N ILE A 597 2.94 20.02 -1.23
CA ILE A 597 3.18 20.12 -2.69
C ILE A 597 4.54 20.70 -3.06
N SER A 598 5.41 21.02 -2.09
CA SER A 598 6.68 21.74 -2.31
C SER A 598 7.64 21.05 -3.27
N ASP A 599 7.69 19.72 -3.23
CA ASP A 599 8.76 18.91 -3.82
C ASP A 599 8.44 18.44 -5.26
N GLY A 600 7.30 18.87 -5.80
CA GLY A 600 6.83 18.60 -7.16
C GLY A 600 5.94 19.73 -7.69
N SER A 601 5.49 19.65 -8.94
CA SER A 601 4.63 20.69 -9.54
C SER A 601 3.15 20.34 -9.45
N PHE A 602 2.34 21.25 -8.91
CA PHE A 602 0.88 21.16 -8.84
C PHE A 602 0.24 22.33 -9.59
N ARG A 603 -0.76 22.04 -10.44
CA ARG A 603 -1.67 23.04 -11.01
C ARG A 603 -3.10 22.71 -10.59
N ASN A 604 -3.78 23.72 -10.07
CA ASN A 604 -5.06 23.62 -9.38
C ASN A 604 -6.08 24.55 -10.02
N ASP A 605 -6.97 23.98 -10.83
CA ASP A 605 -7.84 24.70 -11.75
C ASP A 605 -9.31 24.51 -11.37
N ARG A 606 -9.97 25.56 -10.86
CA ARG A 606 -11.44 25.58 -10.61
C ARG A 606 -11.95 24.49 -9.65
N ASN A 607 -11.10 23.97 -8.77
CA ASN A 607 -11.52 23.08 -7.68
C ASN A 607 -12.10 23.90 -6.52
N LEU A 608 -13.21 23.44 -5.96
CA LEU A 608 -14.04 24.21 -5.03
C LEU A 608 -14.43 23.38 -3.80
N LEU A 609 -14.53 24.05 -2.65
CA LEU A 609 -14.90 23.51 -1.35
C LEU A 609 -16.23 24.12 -0.86
N TRP A 610 -17.06 23.31 -0.22
CA TRP A 610 -18.28 23.74 0.49
C TRP A 610 -18.48 22.95 1.79
N PHE A 611 -19.33 23.49 2.68
CA PHE A 611 -20.10 22.68 3.62
C PHE A 611 -21.42 22.20 3.00
N SER A 612 -21.97 21.11 3.52
CA SER A 612 -23.26 20.53 3.11
C SER A 612 -24.07 19.99 4.28
N ASP A 613 -25.28 19.49 4.00
CA ASP A 613 -25.93 18.50 4.88
C ASP A 613 -25.34 17.08 4.70
N ALA A 614 -25.89 16.11 5.41
CA ALA A 614 -25.50 14.70 5.35
C ALA A 614 -25.75 14.01 3.99
N ALA A 615 -26.62 14.58 3.15
CA ALA A 615 -26.91 14.11 1.80
C ALA A 615 -26.01 14.78 0.74
N CYS A 616 -25.06 15.61 1.14
CA CYS A 616 -24.26 16.48 0.27
C CYS A 616 -25.12 17.45 -0.57
N ASN A 617 -26.13 18.10 0.02
CA ASN A 617 -26.69 19.35 -0.53
C ASN A 617 -25.74 20.50 -0.19
N LEU A 618 -25.09 21.07 -1.20
CA LEU A 618 -24.05 22.11 -1.04
C LEU A 618 -24.66 23.41 -0.52
N THR A 619 -24.13 23.93 0.59
CA THR A 619 -24.56 25.21 1.14
C THR A 619 -23.87 26.34 0.37
N ALA A 620 -24.57 26.92 -0.62
CA ALA A 620 -23.99 27.83 -1.62
C ALA A 620 -23.15 28.98 -1.03
N SER A 621 -23.55 29.54 0.11
CA SER A 621 -22.82 30.62 0.82
C SER A 621 -21.46 30.21 1.41
N THR A 622 -21.11 28.92 1.35
CA THR A 622 -19.84 28.38 1.87
C THR A 622 -18.80 28.09 0.78
N GLN A 623 -19.12 28.42 -0.49
CA GLN A 623 -18.25 28.20 -1.63
C GLN A 623 -16.87 28.85 -1.44
N THR A 624 -15.84 28.02 -1.38
CA THR A 624 -14.45 28.42 -1.12
C THR A 624 -13.58 27.93 -2.27
N ALA A 625 -12.85 28.84 -2.91
CA ALA A 625 -11.92 28.48 -3.99
C ALA A 625 -10.64 27.86 -3.42
N LEU A 626 -10.21 26.74 -4.00
CA LEU A 626 -8.97 26.06 -3.64
C LEU A 626 -7.87 26.50 -4.60
N THR A 627 -6.97 27.36 -4.14
CA THR A 627 -6.02 28.10 -5.01
C THR A 627 -4.56 27.68 -4.85
N ALA A 628 -4.25 26.76 -3.93
CA ALA A 628 -2.90 26.26 -3.69
C ALA A 628 -2.33 25.59 -4.94
N THR A 629 -1.15 26.01 -5.39
CA THR A 629 -0.48 25.61 -6.63
C THR A 629 1.04 25.66 -6.41
N ASN A 630 1.84 24.90 -7.18
CA ASN A 630 3.30 24.96 -7.08
C ASN A 630 3.99 24.64 -8.42
N GLY A 631 5.08 25.34 -8.74
CA GLY A 631 5.83 25.15 -9.98
C GLY A 631 4.98 25.36 -11.24
N THR A 632 5.29 24.60 -12.30
CA THR A 632 4.61 24.70 -13.61
C THR A 632 4.17 23.32 -14.08
N VAL A 633 2.90 23.18 -14.48
CA VAL A 633 2.33 21.95 -15.03
C VAL A 633 1.69 22.25 -16.39
N ALA A 634 2.11 21.51 -17.42
CA ALA A 634 1.53 21.58 -18.75
C ALA A 634 0.06 21.12 -18.76
N ASN A 635 -0.69 21.42 -19.83
CA ASN A 635 -2.01 20.82 -20.01
C ASN A 635 -1.87 19.31 -20.23
N LEU A 636 -2.04 18.50 -19.19
CA LEU A 636 -1.86 17.05 -19.28
C LEU A 636 -2.89 16.38 -20.20
N ALA A 637 -4.05 17.00 -20.44
CA ALA A 637 -5.06 16.49 -21.37
C ALA A 637 -4.64 16.53 -22.85
N SER A 638 -3.63 17.35 -23.23
CA SER A 638 -3.13 17.39 -24.61
C SER A 638 -2.33 16.14 -25.02
N ASN A 639 -2.09 15.21 -24.08
CA ASN A 639 -1.44 13.92 -24.34
C ASN A 639 -2.45 12.81 -24.71
N TYR A 640 -3.76 13.09 -24.68
CA TYR A 640 -4.82 12.12 -24.95
C TYR A 640 -5.21 12.14 -26.43
N ASN A 641 -5.73 11.02 -26.95
CA ASN A 641 -6.27 11.01 -28.30
C ASN A 641 -7.51 11.93 -28.44
N ALA A 642 -7.86 12.26 -29.69
CA ALA A 642 -8.96 13.18 -29.98
C ALA A 642 -10.33 12.70 -29.47
N ALA A 643 -10.58 11.39 -29.40
CA ALA A 643 -11.82 10.85 -28.86
C ALA A 643 -11.90 11.03 -27.34
N SER A 644 -10.82 10.74 -26.59
CA SER A 644 -10.72 11.09 -25.17
C SER A 644 -10.97 12.57 -24.92
N GLN A 645 -10.30 13.46 -25.66
CA GLN A 645 -10.46 14.91 -25.50
C GLN A 645 -11.90 15.36 -25.80
N ALA A 646 -12.50 14.87 -26.89
CA ALA A 646 -13.89 15.19 -27.26
C ALA A 646 -14.89 14.66 -26.23
N THR A 647 -14.75 13.42 -25.75
CA THR A 647 -15.62 12.83 -24.73
C THR A 647 -15.51 13.59 -23.41
N ILE A 648 -14.29 13.91 -22.95
CA ILE A 648 -14.07 14.70 -21.73
C ILE A 648 -14.72 16.07 -21.87
N ASN A 649 -14.50 16.79 -22.98
CA ASN A 649 -15.10 18.11 -23.18
C ASN A 649 -16.64 18.07 -23.27
N SER A 650 -17.21 17.04 -23.87
CA SER A 650 -18.68 16.84 -23.98
C SER A 650 -19.33 16.48 -22.64
N TRP A 651 -18.60 15.82 -21.74
CA TRP A 651 -19.12 15.31 -20.45
C TRP A 651 -18.59 16.01 -19.20
N ARG A 652 -17.74 17.03 -19.37
CA ARG A 652 -17.23 17.85 -18.27
C ARG A 652 -18.39 18.49 -17.50
N PHE A 653 -18.24 18.55 -16.19
CA PHE A 653 -19.06 19.36 -15.30
C PHE A 653 -18.20 20.52 -14.76
N ALA A 654 -18.84 21.62 -14.36
CA ALA A 654 -18.22 22.54 -13.40
C ALA A 654 -18.25 21.89 -12.00
N ALA A 655 -17.35 22.30 -11.11
CA ALA A 655 -17.47 21.94 -9.70
C ALA A 655 -18.76 22.57 -9.12
N GLY A 656 -19.67 21.74 -8.59
CA GLY A 656 -20.98 22.16 -8.09
C GLY A 656 -21.90 20.97 -7.80
N GLN A 657 -23.19 21.24 -7.53
CA GLN A 657 -24.16 20.22 -7.10
C GLN A 657 -24.36 19.11 -8.15
N ASP A 658 -24.53 19.47 -9.42
CA ASP A 658 -24.69 18.52 -10.53
C ASP A 658 -23.56 17.48 -10.58
N LEU A 659 -22.32 17.89 -10.28
CA LEU A 659 -21.20 16.96 -10.23
C LEU A 659 -21.28 16.02 -9.03
N VAL A 660 -21.65 16.55 -7.85
CA VAL A 660 -21.87 15.73 -6.63
C VAL A 660 -22.95 14.69 -6.87
N ASP A 661 -24.07 15.09 -7.47
CA ASP A 661 -25.23 14.22 -7.66
C ASP A 661 -24.98 13.20 -8.79
N TYR A 662 -24.39 13.63 -9.91
CA TYR A 662 -24.00 12.73 -11.02
C TYR A 662 -22.97 11.68 -10.56
N VAL A 663 -21.92 12.07 -9.83
CA VAL A 663 -20.90 11.14 -9.31
C VAL A 663 -21.48 10.26 -8.19
N SER A 664 -22.34 10.78 -7.32
CA SER A 664 -23.01 9.96 -6.30
C SER A 664 -23.90 8.89 -6.94
N ALA A 665 -24.63 9.25 -8.00
CA ALA A 665 -25.49 8.33 -8.75
C ALA A 665 -24.72 7.30 -9.59
N THR A 666 -23.59 7.67 -10.21
CA THR A 666 -22.88 6.81 -11.18
C THR A 666 -21.70 6.03 -10.63
N ALA A 667 -20.99 6.55 -9.62
CA ALA A 667 -19.78 5.90 -9.10
C ALA A 667 -20.08 4.60 -8.34
N GLY A 668 -19.05 3.75 -8.25
CA GLY A 668 -19.11 2.45 -7.60
C GLY A 668 -19.84 1.38 -8.42
N LYS A 669 -19.74 0.14 -7.93
CA LYS A 669 -20.30 -1.07 -8.54
C LYS A 669 -21.80 -0.98 -8.84
N TYR A 670 -22.55 -0.39 -7.93
CA TYR A 670 -24.01 -0.36 -7.94
C TYR A 670 -24.62 0.93 -8.51
N GLY A 671 -23.78 1.92 -8.86
CA GLY A 671 -24.27 3.17 -9.45
C GLY A 671 -24.82 2.98 -10.88
N GLN A 672 -25.49 4.00 -11.38
CA GLN A 672 -25.95 4.11 -12.77
C GLN A 672 -24.80 3.99 -13.80
N ILE A 673 -25.16 3.69 -15.04
CA ILE A 673 -24.22 3.55 -16.16
C ILE A 673 -23.61 4.93 -16.50
N PRO A 674 -22.28 5.11 -16.44
CA PRO A 674 -21.62 6.38 -16.74
C PRO A 674 -21.37 6.58 -18.23
N TYR A 675 -21.09 7.81 -18.64
CA TYR A 675 -20.88 8.22 -20.03
C TYR A 675 -19.79 7.48 -20.82
N ASN A 676 -18.90 6.75 -20.14
CA ASN A 676 -17.93 5.86 -20.81
C ASN A 676 -18.64 4.79 -21.66
N SER A 677 -19.86 4.39 -21.29
CA SER A 677 -20.69 3.40 -21.97
C SER A 677 -21.69 4.03 -22.95
N PRO A 678 -21.90 3.44 -24.14
CA PRO A 678 -22.96 3.86 -25.06
C PRO A 678 -24.38 3.52 -24.56
N LEU A 679 -24.52 2.80 -23.44
CA LEU A 679 -25.82 2.53 -22.80
C LEU A 679 -26.23 3.61 -21.77
N ALA A 680 -25.40 4.62 -21.54
CA ALA A 680 -25.70 5.72 -20.64
C ALA A 680 -26.83 6.61 -21.19
N GLY A 681 -27.79 6.97 -20.33
CA GLY A 681 -28.62 8.14 -20.59
C GLY A 681 -27.79 9.42 -20.51
N ASP A 682 -28.33 10.53 -21.02
CA ASP A 682 -27.64 11.82 -20.95
C ASP A 682 -27.45 12.33 -19.50
N ARG A 683 -26.67 13.41 -19.33
CA ARG A 683 -26.40 13.98 -18.00
C ARG A 683 -27.67 14.40 -17.24
N TYR A 684 -28.70 14.89 -17.94
CA TYR A 684 -29.96 15.33 -17.35
C TYR A 684 -30.86 14.16 -17.00
N TYR A 685 -30.85 13.07 -17.77
CA TYR A 685 -31.50 11.82 -17.38
C TYR A 685 -30.96 11.32 -16.03
N VAL A 686 -29.63 11.24 -15.87
CA VAL A 686 -29.02 10.74 -14.62
C VAL A 686 -29.34 11.65 -13.42
N LEU A 687 -29.31 12.98 -13.60
CA LEU A 687 -29.71 13.94 -12.56
C LEU A 687 -31.22 13.87 -12.26
N GLY A 688 -32.05 13.61 -13.28
CA GLY A 688 -33.50 13.48 -13.18
C GLY A 688 -34.00 12.21 -12.50
N LEU A 689 -33.14 11.20 -12.27
CA LEU A 689 -33.48 10.01 -11.49
C LEU A 689 -33.67 10.29 -9.99
N GLY A 690 -33.36 11.51 -9.53
CA GLY A 690 -33.46 11.90 -8.12
C GLY A 690 -32.17 11.65 -7.34
N LYS A 691 -32.09 12.25 -6.15
CA LYS A 691 -30.83 12.35 -5.41
C LYS A 691 -30.39 11.05 -4.75
N VAL A 692 -29.15 10.66 -5.01
CA VAL A 692 -28.46 9.53 -4.39
C VAL A 692 -27.54 10.06 -3.28
N PRO A 693 -27.66 9.60 -2.01
CA PRO A 693 -26.77 10.03 -0.93
C PRO A 693 -25.29 9.78 -1.22
N CYS A 694 -24.46 10.79 -0.99
CA CYS A 694 -23.02 10.75 -1.28
C CYS A 694 -22.22 9.78 -0.38
N GLN A 695 -22.76 9.39 0.78
CA GLN A 695 -22.11 8.58 1.82
C GLN A 695 -22.47 7.08 1.79
N ILE A 696 -23.04 6.57 0.69
CA ILE A 696 -23.32 5.13 0.51
C ILE A 696 -22.01 4.33 0.54
N ARG A 697 -22.05 3.10 1.08
CA ARG A 697 -21.00 2.08 0.98
C ARG A 697 -21.21 1.21 -0.27
#